data_AF-A0A2S5KET7-F1
#
_entry.id   AF-A0A2S5KET7-F1
#
_cell.length_a   1.000
_cell.length_b   1.000
_cell.length_c   1.000
_cell.angle_alpha   90.00
_cell.angle_beta   90.00
_cell.angle_gamma   90.00
#
_symmetry.space_group_name_H-M   'P 1'
#
loop_
_entity.id
_entity.type
_entity.pdbx_description
1 polymer ?
#
loop_
_entity_poly.entity_id
_entity_poly.type
_entity_poly.pdbx_seq_one_letter_code
_entity_poly.pdbx_strand_id
1 'polypeptide(L)'
;MPAGSISLTNGSSSVTGDGTSFTTEVENGEYLLCTDGGTNYTLPVTSVPSDTELTLSGDFTGPTASGLSYRVISGAQLVSVPTDLINQTTLAIRELNTDKANWNQLLTVDGDVTIIAPDGTKISGPSWVKVSKGINATDLDKAQQIADQTSAAATAAATSETNAKASEDAAAQSSSDASTSATNAADSAQQAADSASSIGDELDQASASAAAAAKSATAAAASETNASTSETNAKSSEDAAAASQQAAAESQSAAATSETNAATSEGNAADSATSAGTSESNAAQSASDASDSASAAATSETNAASSASDSAESATNARKSADRAEDAASALENNNALAEAIDHINTDTNDVFFKGSIASGGSSAFTELRTVSDGTTPATSEIVLTDSTLVTDDNPDAEVVKIWTLPDDEGQLITLDDAGIASASDSSVAFKGSVSVGVDASRDAELVTLRQLNSAVAGGGGSNGATLNGVMNNFIGAVMWMNGTRASLPAGYLAADGQMLNRSDYPDLWNAVASGLFVSTEEANWTGTTGPRAYYSDGDGSTTFRLPDLNGRQSGSIQGVFLRGDEDGMLPGEIRSSALPNITAQFGSTFDGQVWLSWNSAQGSASPVVTVNNVMHPLSGYSAVTGLSQMNIDASRSSGVYQNGINEVRPPSASGMWIIRVSGTFNAADTNFNVINGDASAPDSGTVTFGGDLRSVYQLNGTDFATLAFRPRVTWGTGVTGEIRLIDASTSTVATKTWTMPGEEGQLVAVDSAGTTVAPIVRATQQFQLNNDNNFFGLSFNGGTVQASFLNISNVDFNGLWVHTSTMSVNGSINNNVAAQGMHFLWNETGGQGEGDIVINRGGGVGGLHVRVVNQDNTIQETAFTFSYDGILDCPNGNQSVGGRIRAFTDVGANQVMLIVDGATKIISLSDSDERLKENIIDADEELAISIIERVHPVCFNFKDYKATKKIQDEAGKFIDSEIIVKGKYHRFGVIAQELEMLLPEAVNTTPDDDAYKSIDLMEMNGLLLTTAHAQQKIIKDMSSQLEDEKQKIKSLIDALGYLEDGDQDSFKNQLTGLRGGHI
;
A
#
# COMPACT_ATOMS: atom_id res chain seq x y z
N MET A 1 -6.30 -161.20 59.03
CA MET A 1 -6.43 -161.48 57.57
C MET A 1 -6.55 -162.98 57.45
N PRO A 2 -7.36 -163.49 56.50
CA PRO A 2 -7.57 -164.93 56.41
C PRO A 2 -6.25 -165.66 56.15
N ALA A 3 -6.14 -166.87 56.70
CA ALA A 3 -5.00 -167.75 56.46
C ALA A 3 -5.25 -168.63 55.23
N GLY A 4 -4.20 -168.95 54.47
CA GLY A 4 -4.30 -169.75 53.25
C GLY A 4 -4.43 -168.93 51.97
N SER A 5 -4.72 -169.62 50.86
CA SER A 5 -4.80 -169.05 49.51
C SER A 5 -5.89 -169.74 48.69
N ILE A 6 -6.39 -169.09 47.64
CA ILE A 6 -7.49 -169.61 46.82
C ILE A 6 -7.07 -169.94 45.40
N SER A 7 -7.77 -170.89 44.79
CA SER A 7 -7.65 -171.29 43.40
C SER A 7 -8.97 -171.10 42.68
N LEU A 8 -8.93 -170.33 41.60
CA LEU A 8 -10.07 -169.96 40.76
C LEU A 8 -9.86 -170.55 39.36
N THR A 9 -10.87 -171.23 38.84
CA THR A 9 -10.82 -171.84 37.51
C THR A 9 -11.77 -171.13 36.57
N ASN A 10 -11.29 -170.73 35.39
CA ASN A 10 -12.11 -170.07 34.38
C ASN A 10 -13.27 -170.98 33.95
N GLY A 11 -14.48 -170.45 33.94
CA GLY A 11 -15.71 -171.19 33.66
C GLY A 11 -16.18 -172.12 34.78
N SER A 12 -15.69 -171.93 36.02
CA SER A 12 -16.13 -172.66 37.22
C SER A 12 -16.61 -171.70 38.31
N SER A 13 -17.71 -172.06 38.96
CA SER A 13 -18.22 -171.40 40.18
C SER A 13 -17.68 -172.02 41.47
N SER A 14 -17.03 -173.19 41.45
CA SER A 14 -16.30 -173.72 42.62
C SER A 14 -14.92 -173.05 42.76
N VAL A 15 -14.58 -172.69 44.00
CA VAL A 15 -13.32 -172.10 44.45
C VAL A 15 -12.72 -173.03 45.49
N THR A 16 -11.50 -173.50 45.25
CA THR A 16 -10.77 -174.37 46.18
C THR A 16 -9.74 -173.56 46.95
N GLY A 17 -9.78 -173.64 48.27
CA GLY A 17 -8.83 -173.02 49.17
C GLY A 17 -7.79 -174.02 49.69
N ASP A 18 -6.52 -173.60 49.71
CA ASP A 18 -5.42 -174.35 50.31
C ASP A 18 -4.97 -173.64 51.60
N GLY A 19 -5.01 -174.36 52.72
CA GLY A 19 -4.76 -173.84 54.06
C GLY A 19 -5.81 -172.86 54.62
N THR A 20 -7.00 -172.78 54.00
CA THR A 20 -8.10 -171.87 54.38
C THR A 20 -9.02 -172.43 55.47
N SER A 21 -9.79 -171.56 56.13
CA SER A 21 -10.82 -171.94 57.12
C SER A 21 -12.17 -171.29 56.79
N PHE A 22 -12.61 -171.43 55.53
CA PHE A 22 -13.71 -170.66 54.96
C PHE A 22 -15.01 -170.69 55.78
N THR A 23 -15.35 -171.80 56.47
CA THR A 23 -16.61 -171.88 57.23
C THR A 23 -16.66 -170.95 58.45
N THR A 24 -15.50 -170.39 58.84
CA THR A 24 -15.36 -169.40 59.92
C THR A 24 -14.92 -168.02 59.43
N GLU A 25 -14.45 -167.91 58.18
CA GLU A 25 -13.87 -166.69 57.61
C GLU A 25 -14.80 -165.99 56.60
N VAL A 26 -15.79 -166.70 56.04
CA VAL A 26 -16.69 -166.23 54.96
C VAL A 26 -18.13 -166.63 55.27
N GLU A 27 -19.06 -165.66 55.33
CA GLU A 27 -20.50 -165.97 55.39
C GLU A 27 -21.16 -166.00 54.00
N ASN A 28 -22.28 -166.72 53.89
CA ASN A 28 -23.03 -166.83 52.64
C ASN A 28 -23.70 -165.48 52.29
N GLY A 29 -23.46 -164.97 51.08
CA GLY A 29 -23.90 -163.64 50.63
C GLY A 29 -22.84 -162.53 50.75
N GLU A 30 -21.64 -162.84 51.25
CA GLU A 30 -20.49 -161.93 51.21
C GLU A 30 -19.72 -162.01 49.88
N TYR A 31 -18.79 -161.07 49.67
CA TYR A 31 -17.98 -160.98 48.46
C TYR A 31 -16.49 -161.22 48.75
N LEU A 32 -15.86 -162.07 47.96
CA LEU A 32 -14.41 -162.26 47.94
C LEU A 32 -13.77 -161.29 46.97
N LEU A 33 -12.84 -160.47 47.45
CA LEU A 33 -11.93 -159.68 46.63
C LEU A 33 -10.59 -160.43 46.52
N CYS A 34 -10.18 -160.76 45.31
CA CYS A 34 -8.84 -161.25 45.00
C CYS A 34 -8.24 -160.47 43.82
N THR A 35 -6.93 -160.52 43.67
CA THR A 35 -6.22 -159.82 42.58
C THR A 35 -5.41 -160.84 41.79
N ASP A 36 -5.63 -160.92 40.48
CA ASP A 36 -4.77 -161.66 39.55
C ASP A 36 -4.42 -160.77 38.34
N GLY A 37 -3.18 -160.88 37.86
CA GLY A 37 -2.67 -160.07 36.74
C GLY A 37 -2.77 -158.55 36.93
N GLY A 38 -2.94 -158.05 38.17
CA GLY A 38 -3.21 -156.64 38.48
C GLY A 38 -4.68 -156.21 38.36
N THR A 39 -5.60 -157.13 38.03
CA THR A 39 -7.05 -156.89 38.00
C THR A 39 -7.69 -157.40 39.29
N ASN A 40 -8.51 -156.57 39.93
CA ASN A 40 -9.27 -156.95 41.12
C ASN A 40 -10.60 -157.59 40.71
N TYR A 41 -10.84 -158.81 41.19
CA TYR A 41 -12.09 -159.55 40.98
C TYR A 41 -12.89 -159.57 42.28
N THR A 42 -14.13 -159.08 42.23
CA THR A 42 -15.10 -159.10 43.34
C THR A 42 -16.12 -160.21 43.07
N LEU A 43 -16.06 -161.28 43.86
CA LEU A 43 -16.72 -162.55 43.58
C LEU A 43 -17.78 -162.86 44.66
N PRO A 44 -19.08 -162.82 44.34
CA PRO A 44 -20.16 -163.11 45.30
C PRO A 44 -20.17 -164.59 45.70
N VAL A 45 -20.14 -164.87 47.01
CA VAL A 45 -20.20 -166.23 47.57
C VAL A 45 -21.66 -166.62 47.82
N THR A 46 -22.03 -167.82 47.38
CA THR A 46 -23.41 -168.37 47.42
C THR A 46 -23.53 -169.65 48.24
N SER A 47 -22.42 -170.32 48.55
CA SER A 47 -22.34 -171.27 49.65
C SER A 47 -20.89 -171.52 50.06
N VAL A 48 -20.70 -171.98 51.29
CA VAL A 48 -19.40 -172.43 51.82
C VAL A 48 -19.59 -173.86 52.33
N PRO A 49 -19.53 -174.89 51.45
CA PRO A 49 -19.71 -176.29 51.84
C PRO A 49 -18.57 -176.84 52.72
N SER A 50 -17.36 -176.28 52.69
CA SER A 50 -16.26 -176.72 53.58
C SER A 50 -15.19 -175.63 53.78
N ASP A 51 -14.26 -175.86 54.71
CA ASP A 51 -13.16 -174.91 54.99
C ASP A 51 -12.20 -174.69 53.81
N THR A 52 -12.16 -175.64 52.87
CA THR A 52 -11.30 -175.65 51.68
C THR A 52 -12.09 -175.52 50.38
N GLU A 53 -13.41 -175.32 50.41
CA GLU A 53 -14.22 -175.15 49.20
C GLU A 53 -15.41 -174.21 49.43
N LEU A 54 -15.55 -173.21 48.55
CA LEU A 54 -16.70 -172.32 48.47
C LEU A 54 -17.23 -172.21 47.04
N THR A 55 -18.49 -171.82 46.90
CA THR A 55 -19.18 -171.71 45.61
C THR A 55 -19.65 -170.28 45.36
N LEU A 56 -19.37 -169.75 44.18
CA LEU A 56 -19.74 -168.41 43.74
C LEU A 56 -21.15 -168.38 43.14
N SER A 57 -21.76 -167.19 43.10
CA SER A 57 -23.09 -166.98 42.48
C SER A 57 -23.12 -167.11 40.95
N GLY A 58 -21.95 -167.19 40.32
CA GLY A 58 -21.76 -167.39 38.89
C GLY A 58 -20.33 -167.84 38.60
N ASP A 59 -20.11 -168.43 37.44
CA ASP A 59 -18.80 -168.97 37.07
C ASP A 59 -17.75 -167.87 36.95
N PHE A 60 -16.54 -168.13 37.43
CA PHE A 60 -15.42 -167.20 37.36
C PHE A 60 -14.96 -167.00 35.91
N THR A 61 -14.97 -165.76 35.42
CA THR A 61 -14.64 -165.41 34.02
C THR A 61 -13.21 -164.88 33.82
N GLY A 62 -12.39 -164.86 34.88
CA GLY A 62 -10.97 -164.56 34.80
C GLY A 62 -10.11 -165.77 34.40
N PRO A 63 -8.82 -165.59 34.12
CA PRO A 63 -7.90 -166.70 33.80
C PRO A 63 -7.75 -167.67 34.99
N THR A 64 -7.63 -168.97 34.71
CA THR A 64 -7.42 -169.98 35.76
C THR A 64 -6.11 -169.72 36.51
N ALA A 65 -6.20 -169.48 37.82
CA ALA A 65 -5.09 -169.08 38.67
C ALA A 65 -5.20 -169.73 40.06
N SER A 66 -4.06 -170.15 40.62
CA SER A 66 -3.96 -170.86 41.90
C SER A 66 -3.00 -170.16 42.86
N GLY A 67 -3.31 -170.17 44.16
CA GLY A 67 -2.47 -169.54 45.19
C GLY A 67 -2.73 -168.05 45.38
N LEU A 68 -3.91 -167.56 45.01
CA LEU A 68 -4.28 -166.15 45.12
C LEU A 68 -4.59 -165.76 46.57
N SER A 69 -4.11 -164.58 46.98
CA SER A 69 -4.53 -163.93 48.24
C SER A 69 -5.94 -163.37 48.11
N TYR A 70 -6.74 -163.48 49.17
CA TYR A 70 -8.13 -163.00 49.18
C TYR A 70 -8.47 -162.13 50.40
N ARG A 71 -9.58 -161.39 50.30
CA ARG A 71 -10.19 -160.59 51.36
C ARG A 71 -11.71 -160.68 51.25
N VAL A 72 -12.41 -160.78 52.38
CA VAL A 72 -13.87 -160.78 52.42
C VAL A 72 -14.40 -159.35 52.61
N ILE A 73 -15.50 -159.02 51.94
CA ILE A 73 -16.22 -157.74 52.04
C ILE A 73 -17.71 -158.01 52.31
N SER A 74 -18.22 -157.41 53.39
CA SER A 74 -19.62 -157.53 53.80
C SER A 74 -20.56 -156.76 52.88
N GLY A 75 -21.69 -157.38 52.51
CA GLY A 75 -22.60 -156.89 51.46
C GLY A 75 -23.30 -155.55 51.73
N ALA A 76 -23.22 -154.99 52.94
CA ALA A 76 -23.91 -153.76 53.32
C ALA A 76 -23.34 -152.47 52.67
N GLN A 77 -22.14 -152.49 52.07
CA GLN A 77 -21.47 -151.29 51.55
C GLN A 77 -21.63 -151.03 50.03
N LEU A 78 -22.45 -151.82 49.32
CA LEU A 78 -22.45 -151.85 47.83
C LEU A 78 -23.70 -151.30 47.12
N VAL A 79 -24.70 -150.76 47.83
CA VAL A 79 -26.03 -150.43 47.25
C VAL A 79 -26.32 -148.93 47.05
N SER A 80 -25.52 -148.00 47.58
CA SER A 80 -25.89 -146.57 47.69
C SER A 80 -25.46 -145.64 46.53
N VAL A 81 -25.09 -146.17 45.35
CA VAL A 81 -24.48 -145.36 44.25
C VAL A 81 -25.32 -145.25 42.95
N PRO A 82 -26.16 -146.22 42.52
CA PRO A 82 -26.82 -146.13 41.21
C PRO A 82 -27.94 -145.08 41.05
N THR A 83 -28.64 -144.69 42.12
CA THR A 83 -29.92 -143.95 42.01
C THR A 83 -29.75 -142.46 41.68
N ASP A 84 -28.76 -141.78 42.24
CA ASP A 84 -28.57 -140.33 42.04
C ASP A 84 -28.12 -139.99 40.61
N LEU A 85 -27.32 -140.86 39.99
CA LEU A 85 -26.81 -140.65 38.63
C LEU A 85 -27.95 -140.66 37.58
N ILE A 86 -28.97 -141.48 37.78
CA ILE A 86 -30.14 -141.55 36.89
C ILE A 86 -31.00 -140.28 37.01
N ASN A 87 -31.18 -139.75 38.22
CA ASN A 87 -31.91 -138.50 38.45
C ASN A 87 -31.19 -137.28 37.83
N GLN A 88 -29.87 -137.17 38.04
CA GLN A 88 -29.08 -136.07 37.46
C GLN A 88 -29.08 -136.09 35.92
N THR A 89 -28.93 -137.27 35.32
CA THR A 89 -28.97 -137.41 33.84
C THR A 89 -30.34 -137.04 33.27
N THR A 90 -31.42 -137.36 33.97
CA THR A 90 -32.80 -137.04 33.55
C THR A 90 -33.11 -135.54 33.64
N LEU A 91 -32.55 -134.83 34.63
CA LEU A 91 -32.67 -133.37 34.77
C LEU A 91 -31.93 -132.65 33.63
N ALA A 92 -30.65 -132.99 33.39
CA ALA A 92 -29.83 -132.38 32.36
C ALA A 92 -30.45 -132.47 30.94
N ILE A 93 -31.12 -133.59 30.61
CA ILE A 93 -31.80 -133.77 29.32
C ILE A 93 -33.03 -132.85 29.20
N ARG A 94 -33.70 -132.46 30.30
CA ARG A 94 -34.82 -131.51 30.23
C ARG A 94 -34.34 -130.08 30.02
N GLU A 95 -33.31 -129.66 30.75
CA GLU A 95 -32.73 -128.31 30.64
C GLU A 95 -32.22 -128.03 29.21
N LEU A 96 -31.49 -128.98 28.61
CA LEU A 96 -31.01 -128.88 27.22
C LEU A 96 -32.13 -128.75 26.17
N ASN A 97 -33.34 -129.25 26.46
CA ASN A 97 -34.49 -129.08 25.55
C ASN A 97 -35.15 -127.70 25.70
N THR A 98 -35.15 -127.12 26.91
CA THR A 98 -35.60 -125.73 27.14
C THR A 98 -34.71 -124.73 26.41
N ASP A 99 -33.38 -124.87 26.49
CA ASP A 99 -32.46 -123.96 25.81
C ASP A 99 -32.59 -124.00 24.28
N LYS A 100 -32.82 -125.17 23.68
CA LYS A 100 -33.11 -125.26 22.25
C LYS A 100 -34.38 -124.50 21.86
N ALA A 101 -35.41 -124.50 22.70
CA ALA A 101 -36.63 -123.73 22.47
C ALA A 101 -36.39 -122.22 22.62
N ASN A 102 -35.57 -121.79 23.58
CA ASN A 102 -35.14 -120.40 23.77
C ASN A 102 -34.41 -119.86 22.53
N TRP A 103 -33.38 -120.58 22.06
CA TRP A 103 -32.59 -120.19 20.88
C TRP A 103 -33.44 -120.11 19.60
N ASN A 104 -34.36 -121.06 19.41
CA ASN A 104 -35.24 -121.03 18.24
C ASN A 104 -36.15 -119.78 18.26
N GLN A 105 -36.70 -119.41 19.42
CA GLN A 105 -37.51 -118.18 19.53
C GLN A 105 -36.70 -116.93 19.18
N LEU A 106 -35.55 -116.72 19.83
CA LEU A 106 -34.72 -115.51 19.68
C LEU A 106 -34.30 -115.23 18.23
N LEU A 107 -34.05 -116.29 17.47
CA LEU A 107 -33.52 -116.23 16.10
C LEU A 107 -34.60 -116.21 15.00
N THR A 108 -35.82 -116.70 15.26
CA THR A 108 -36.83 -116.91 14.19
C THR A 108 -38.12 -116.12 14.35
N VAL A 109 -38.50 -115.73 15.58
CA VAL A 109 -39.73 -114.96 15.81
C VAL A 109 -39.54 -113.53 15.32
N ASP A 110 -40.56 -112.96 14.68
CA ASP A 110 -40.59 -111.58 14.20
C ASP A 110 -41.38 -110.69 15.17
N GLY A 111 -40.83 -110.46 16.37
CA GLY A 111 -41.56 -109.86 17.48
C GLY A 111 -40.75 -109.81 18.78
N ASP A 112 -41.43 -109.61 19.92
CA ASP A 112 -40.83 -109.84 21.22
C ASP A 112 -40.95 -111.32 21.60
N VAL A 113 -39.88 -111.88 22.18
CA VAL A 113 -39.73 -113.28 22.56
C VAL A 113 -39.60 -113.40 24.07
N THR A 114 -39.93 -114.56 24.63
CA THR A 114 -39.73 -114.84 26.06
C THR A 114 -38.83 -116.04 26.26
N ILE A 115 -37.64 -115.78 26.80
CA ILE A 115 -36.62 -116.77 27.16
C ILE A 115 -36.95 -117.30 28.56
N ILE A 116 -36.92 -118.62 28.73
CA ILE A 116 -37.16 -119.29 30.02
C ILE A 116 -35.82 -119.84 30.53
N ALA A 117 -35.30 -119.29 31.62
CA ALA A 117 -34.03 -119.71 32.19
C ALA A 117 -34.14 -121.06 32.94
N PRO A 118 -33.01 -121.75 33.26
CA PRO A 118 -33.02 -123.05 33.92
C PRO A 118 -33.71 -123.08 35.30
N ASP A 119 -33.78 -121.93 35.99
CA ASP A 119 -34.50 -121.76 37.26
C ASP A 119 -36.03 -121.53 37.09
N GLY A 120 -36.52 -121.53 35.85
CA GLY A 120 -37.92 -121.28 35.50
C GLY A 120 -38.31 -119.80 35.38
N THR A 121 -37.38 -118.86 35.58
CA THR A 121 -37.65 -117.43 35.38
C THR A 121 -37.84 -117.09 33.90
N LYS A 122 -38.58 -116.01 33.62
CA LYS A 122 -38.99 -115.61 32.26
C LYS A 122 -38.49 -114.21 31.95
N ILE A 123 -37.77 -114.07 30.84
CA ILE A 123 -37.17 -112.81 30.37
C ILE A 123 -37.77 -112.48 29.00
N SER A 124 -38.48 -111.36 28.88
CA SER A 124 -39.00 -110.88 27.58
C SER A 124 -38.11 -109.80 26.97
N GLY A 125 -37.90 -109.86 25.66
CA GLY A 125 -37.16 -108.86 24.88
C GLY A 125 -37.35 -109.02 23.37
N PRO A 126 -36.92 -108.06 22.55
CA PRO A 126 -37.06 -108.14 21.10
C PRO A 126 -36.19 -109.26 20.51
N SER A 127 -36.74 -109.99 19.54
CA SER A 127 -35.96 -110.93 18.74
C SER A 127 -34.90 -110.23 17.89
N TRP A 128 -33.87 -110.96 17.45
CA TRP A 128 -32.88 -110.39 16.53
C TRP A 128 -33.48 -110.00 15.17
N VAL A 129 -34.55 -110.68 14.73
CA VAL A 129 -35.29 -110.29 13.52
C VAL A 129 -35.92 -108.90 13.71
N LYS A 130 -36.61 -108.66 14.84
CA LYS A 130 -37.21 -107.35 15.16
C LYS A 130 -36.17 -106.24 15.26
N VAL A 131 -35.01 -106.50 15.87
CA VAL A 131 -33.90 -105.53 15.95
C VAL A 131 -33.34 -105.19 14.56
N SER A 132 -33.08 -106.20 13.72
CA SER A 132 -32.53 -105.98 12.37
C SER A 132 -33.43 -105.15 11.47
N LYS A 133 -34.77 -105.27 11.61
CA LYS A 133 -35.76 -104.49 10.86
C LYS A 133 -35.94 -103.06 11.39
N GLY A 134 -35.51 -102.79 12.62
CA GLY A 134 -35.62 -101.48 13.27
C GLY A 134 -34.56 -100.46 12.84
N ILE A 135 -33.49 -100.89 12.14
CA ILE A 135 -32.42 -100.01 11.68
C ILE A 135 -32.73 -99.57 10.24
N ASN A 136 -33.08 -98.29 10.06
CA ASN A 136 -33.38 -97.69 8.77
C ASN A 136 -32.38 -96.57 8.44
N ALA A 137 -31.81 -96.57 7.23
CA ALA A 137 -30.71 -95.67 6.85
C ALA A 137 -31.14 -94.20 6.68
N THR A 138 -32.44 -93.91 6.60
CA THR A 138 -32.99 -92.59 6.28
C THR A 138 -32.93 -91.54 7.40
N ASP A 139 -32.49 -91.89 8.61
CA ASP A 139 -32.37 -90.93 9.72
C ASP A 139 -31.01 -90.20 9.76
N LEU A 140 -30.02 -90.63 8.97
CA LEU A 140 -28.73 -89.94 8.85
C LEU A 140 -28.85 -88.59 8.12
N ASP A 141 -29.68 -88.52 7.07
CA ASP A 141 -29.90 -87.30 6.28
C ASP A 141 -30.53 -86.16 7.12
N LYS A 142 -31.41 -86.51 8.08
CA LYS A 142 -32.00 -85.54 9.01
C LYS A 142 -30.97 -84.94 9.96
N ALA A 143 -30.02 -85.75 10.42
CA ALA A 143 -28.92 -85.27 11.26
C ALA A 143 -28.02 -84.30 10.49
N GLN A 144 -27.75 -84.58 9.20
CA GLN A 144 -27.00 -83.66 8.33
C GLN A 144 -27.74 -82.34 8.11
N GLN A 145 -29.05 -82.36 7.81
CA GLN A 145 -29.84 -81.13 7.64
C GLN A 145 -29.83 -80.23 8.89
N ILE A 146 -29.84 -80.82 10.09
CA ILE A 146 -29.75 -80.07 11.36
C ILE A 146 -28.34 -79.46 11.52
N ALA A 147 -27.28 -80.18 11.14
CA ALA A 147 -25.91 -79.66 11.16
C ALA A 147 -25.72 -78.50 10.18
N ASP A 148 -26.28 -78.59 8.98
CA ASP A 148 -26.22 -77.55 7.95
C ASP A 148 -26.97 -76.28 8.39
N GLN A 149 -28.17 -76.44 8.96
CA GLN A 149 -28.95 -75.33 9.52
C GLN A 149 -28.23 -74.65 10.70
N THR A 150 -27.60 -75.43 11.57
CA THR A 150 -26.80 -74.91 12.70
C THR A 150 -25.60 -74.11 12.20
N SER A 151 -24.93 -74.60 11.15
CA SER A 151 -23.79 -73.92 10.53
C SER A 151 -24.21 -72.61 9.87
N ALA A 152 -25.33 -72.60 9.14
CA ALA A 152 -25.90 -71.39 8.55
C ALA A 152 -26.30 -70.35 9.61
N ALA A 153 -26.91 -70.79 10.73
CA ALA A 153 -27.26 -69.92 11.85
C ALA A 153 -26.01 -69.31 12.52
N ALA A 154 -24.94 -70.09 12.69
CA ALA A 154 -23.66 -69.59 13.21
C ALA A 154 -23.03 -68.54 12.28
N THR A 155 -23.07 -68.74 10.95
CA THR A 155 -22.60 -67.75 9.97
C THR A 155 -23.44 -66.47 10.00
N ALA A 156 -24.77 -66.57 10.15
CA ALA A 156 -25.64 -65.42 10.28
C ALA A 156 -25.37 -64.63 11.58
N ALA A 157 -25.08 -65.32 12.69
CA ALA A 157 -24.70 -64.68 13.96
C ALA A 157 -23.38 -63.89 13.82
N ALA A 158 -22.33 -64.49 13.25
CA ALA A 158 -21.05 -63.80 13.01
C ALA A 158 -21.19 -62.61 12.04
N THR A 159 -22.09 -62.70 11.06
CA THR A 159 -22.43 -61.58 10.17
C THR A 159 -23.13 -60.46 10.95
N SER A 160 -24.05 -60.80 11.86
CA SER A 160 -24.73 -59.82 12.71
C SER A 160 -23.79 -59.13 13.70
N GLU A 161 -22.80 -59.84 14.24
CA GLU A 161 -21.74 -59.29 15.10
C GLU A 161 -20.89 -58.27 14.32
N THR A 162 -20.49 -58.62 13.09
CA THR A 162 -19.77 -57.71 12.19
C THR A 162 -20.58 -56.45 11.86
N ASN A 163 -21.87 -56.60 11.56
CA ASN A 163 -22.77 -55.47 11.28
C ASN A 163 -23.03 -54.58 12.50
N ALA A 164 -23.12 -55.17 13.70
CA ALA A 164 -23.20 -54.42 14.95
C ALA A 164 -21.93 -53.59 15.18
N LYS A 165 -20.74 -54.18 14.94
CA LYS A 165 -19.47 -53.45 15.05
C LYS A 165 -19.36 -52.31 14.04
N ALA A 166 -19.72 -52.54 12.77
CA ALA A 166 -19.76 -51.47 11.76
C ALA A 166 -20.74 -50.34 12.12
N SER A 167 -21.84 -50.65 12.81
CA SER A 167 -22.82 -49.66 13.29
C SER A 167 -22.28 -48.86 14.47
N GLU A 168 -21.54 -49.49 15.39
CA GLU A 168 -20.81 -48.82 16.47
C GLU A 168 -19.76 -47.85 15.92
N ASP A 169 -18.96 -48.29 14.95
CA ASP A 169 -17.92 -47.46 14.31
C ASP A 169 -18.52 -46.27 13.55
N ALA A 170 -19.64 -46.47 12.84
CA ALA A 170 -20.37 -45.38 12.17
C ALA A 170 -20.97 -44.37 13.17
N ALA A 171 -21.46 -44.82 14.32
CA ALA A 171 -21.97 -43.95 15.38
C ALA A 171 -20.82 -43.15 16.05
N ALA A 172 -19.66 -43.79 16.26
CA ALA A 172 -18.46 -43.12 16.76
C ALA A 172 -17.97 -42.04 15.78
N GLN A 173 -17.88 -42.36 14.49
CA GLN A 173 -17.52 -41.37 13.45
C GLN A 173 -18.52 -40.21 13.40
N SER A 174 -19.83 -40.50 13.47
CA SER A 174 -20.87 -39.45 13.49
C SER A 174 -20.74 -38.51 14.70
N SER A 175 -20.28 -39.03 15.85
CA SER A 175 -19.98 -38.22 17.04
C SER A 175 -18.75 -37.33 16.84
N SER A 176 -17.70 -37.86 16.19
CA SER A 176 -16.53 -37.08 15.78
C SER A 176 -16.89 -35.98 14.79
N ASP A 177 -17.65 -36.29 13.73
CA ASP A 177 -18.09 -35.32 12.72
C ASP A 177 -18.97 -34.21 13.33
N ALA A 178 -19.83 -34.57 14.29
CA ALA A 178 -20.61 -33.60 15.06
C ALA A 178 -19.73 -32.70 15.93
N SER A 179 -18.67 -33.24 16.56
CA SER A 179 -17.73 -32.44 17.35
C SER A 179 -16.93 -31.47 16.47
N THR A 180 -16.45 -31.92 15.30
CA THR A 180 -15.79 -31.05 14.31
C THR A 180 -16.74 -29.97 13.78
N SER A 181 -18.01 -30.32 13.54
CA SER A 181 -19.03 -29.35 13.12
C SER A 181 -19.30 -28.28 14.19
N ALA A 182 -19.26 -28.66 15.47
CA ALA A 182 -19.39 -27.72 16.58
C ALA A 182 -18.17 -26.78 16.69
N THR A 183 -16.94 -27.30 16.49
CA THR A 183 -15.72 -26.48 16.40
C THR A 183 -15.80 -25.49 15.24
N ASN A 184 -16.12 -25.96 14.04
CA ASN A 184 -16.25 -25.10 12.84
C ASN A 184 -17.30 -23.98 13.04
N ALA A 185 -18.39 -24.26 13.76
CA ALA A 185 -19.41 -23.26 14.10
C ALA A 185 -18.91 -22.23 15.12
N ALA A 186 -18.10 -22.64 16.10
CA ALA A 186 -17.46 -21.75 17.06
C ALA A 186 -16.41 -20.85 16.37
N ASP A 187 -15.57 -21.42 15.50
CA ASP A 187 -14.58 -20.68 14.72
C ASP A 187 -15.25 -19.65 13.80
N SER A 188 -16.37 -20.03 13.15
CA SER A 188 -17.17 -19.11 12.32
C SER A 188 -17.78 -17.97 13.14
N ALA A 189 -18.20 -18.23 14.39
CA ALA A 189 -18.71 -17.20 15.29
C ALA A 189 -17.60 -16.25 15.77
N GLN A 190 -16.39 -16.77 16.01
CA GLN A 190 -15.22 -15.94 16.34
C GLN A 190 -14.82 -15.05 15.16
N GLN A 191 -14.73 -15.59 13.94
CA GLN A 191 -14.43 -14.80 12.73
C GLN A 191 -15.45 -13.68 12.50
N ALA A 192 -16.74 -13.91 12.81
CA ALA A 192 -17.76 -12.88 12.74
C ALA A 192 -17.60 -11.79 13.81
N ALA A 193 -17.15 -12.15 15.03
CA ALA A 193 -16.84 -11.20 16.09
C ALA A 193 -15.59 -10.36 15.76
N ASP A 194 -14.54 -11.00 15.23
CA ASP A 194 -13.30 -10.33 14.79
C ASP A 194 -13.62 -9.32 13.66
N SER A 195 -14.43 -9.75 12.67
CA SER A 195 -14.89 -8.88 11.59
C SER A 195 -15.69 -7.67 12.10
N ALA A 196 -16.52 -7.85 13.14
CA ALA A 196 -17.26 -6.75 13.76
C ALA A 196 -16.33 -5.78 14.51
N SER A 197 -15.21 -6.25 15.07
CA SER A 197 -14.18 -5.40 15.67
C SER A 197 -13.47 -4.55 14.60
N SER A 198 -13.06 -5.16 13.48
CA SER A 198 -12.40 -4.44 12.39
C SER A 198 -13.27 -3.32 11.79
N ILE A 199 -14.59 -3.52 11.69
CA ILE A 199 -15.53 -2.47 11.28
C ILE A 199 -15.54 -1.29 12.26
N GLY A 200 -15.29 -1.53 13.55
CA GLY A 200 -15.10 -0.49 14.56
C GLY A 200 -13.84 0.33 14.30
N ASP A 201 -12.71 -0.35 14.08
CA ASP A 201 -11.42 0.29 13.78
C ASP A 201 -11.47 1.11 12.47
N GLU A 202 -12.20 0.63 11.46
CA GLU A 202 -12.46 1.35 10.20
C GLU A 202 -13.32 2.61 10.42
N LEU A 203 -14.32 2.55 11.30
CA LEU A 203 -15.17 3.70 11.64
C LEU A 203 -14.39 4.79 12.40
N ASP A 204 -13.48 4.39 13.29
CA ASP A 204 -12.59 5.32 13.99
C ASP A 204 -11.56 5.94 13.03
N GLN A 205 -11.00 5.17 12.09
CA GLN A 205 -10.15 5.70 11.02
C GLN A 205 -10.89 6.67 10.08
N ALA A 206 -12.15 6.39 9.74
CA ALA A 206 -12.99 7.29 8.96
C ALA A 206 -13.27 8.60 9.72
N SER A 207 -13.52 8.51 11.04
CA SER A 207 -13.72 9.65 11.93
C SER A 207 -12.45 10.51 12.07
N ALA A 208 -11.28 9.88 12.22
CA ALA A 208 -9.99 10.55 12.22
C ALA A 208 -9.69 11.24 10.88
N SER A 209 -10.03 10.60 9.76
CA SER A 209 -9.89 11.17 8.41
C SER A 209 -10.78 12.39 8.20
N ALA A 210 -12.04 12.35 8.68
CA ALA A 210 -12.94 13.51 8.65
C ALA A 210 -12.40 14.68 9.50
N ALA A 211 -11.83 14.40 10.67
CA ALA A 211 -11.18 15.41 11.50
C ALA A 211 -9.91 15.99 10.86
N ALA A 212 -9.13 15.18 10.12
CA ALA A 212 -7.99 15.65 9.34
C ALA A 212 -8.44 16.58 8.20
N ALA A 213 -9.48 16.20 7.45
CA ALA A 213 -10.06 17.04 6.39
C ALA A 213 -10.56 18.40 6.93
N ALA A 214 -11.21 18.41 8.10
CA ALA A 214 -11.64 19.66 8.76
C ALA A 214 -10.46 20.57 9.15
N LYS A 215 -9.37 20.00 9.67
CA LYS A 215 -8.11 20.73 9.93
C LYS A 215 -7.50 21.28 8.65
N SER A 216 -7.48 20.51 7.57
CA SER A 216 -7.00 20.96 6.26
C SER A 216 -7.82 22.12 5.69
N ALA A 217 -9.15 22.11 5.85
CA ALA A 217 -10.01 23.22 5.47
C ALA A 217 -9.71 24.50 6.28
N THR A 218 -9.42 24.37 7.58
CA THR A 218 -8.99 25.51 8.42
C THR A 218 -7.62 26.04 8.00
N ALA A 219 -6.68 25.15 7.65
CA ALA A 219 -5.37 25.54 7.15
C ALA A 219 -5.47 26.26 5.78
N ALA A 220 -6.36 25.83 4.89
CA ALA A 220 -6.63 26.51 3.62
C ALA A 220 -7.17 27.95 3.82
N ALA A 221 -8.14 28.14 4.72
CA ALA A 221 -8.67 29.48 5.05
C ALA A 221 -7.61 30.40 5.71
N ALA A 222 -6.71 29.83 6.52
CA ALA A 222 -5.56 30.56 7.05
C ALA A 222 -4.57 30.96 5.94
N SER A 223 -4.32 30.08 4.96
CA SER A 223 -3.50 30.40 3.78
C SER A 223 -4.11 31.49 2.89
N GLU A 224 -5.44 31.49 2.71
CA GLU A 224 -6.15 32.57 2.01
C GLU A 224 -5.97 33.92 2.72
N THR A 225 -6.12 33.94 4.05
CA THR A 225 -5.86 35.14 4.88
C THR A 225 -4.41 35.63 4.75
N ASN A 226 -3.44 34.71 4.75
CA ASN A 226 -2.03 35.02 4.57
C ASN A 226 -1.71 35.54 3.15
N ALA A 227 -2.42 35.06 2.13
CA ALA A 227 -2.30 35.56 0.76
C ALA A 227 -2.78 37.02 0.66
N SER A 228 -3.98 37.35 1.14
CA SER A 228 -4.49 38.73 1.16
C SER A 228 -3.62 39.68 2.00
N THR A 229 -3.02 39.17 3.08
CA THR A 229 -2.02 39.92 3.87
C THR A 229 -0.75 40.18 3.05
N SER A 230 -0.30 39.21 2.25
CA SER A 230 0.87 39.34 1.38
C SER A 230 0.61 40.32 0.22
N GLU A 231 -0.58 40.32 -0.38
CA GLU A 231 -1.02 41.32 -1.36
C GLU A 231 -0.99 42.75 -0.77
N THR A 232 -1.47 42.91 0.47
CA THR A 232 -1.44 44.20 1.19
C THR A 232 0.00 44.66 1.45
N ASN A 233 0.89 43.74 1.84
CA ASN A 233 2.32 44.04 2.05
C ASN A 233 3.04 44.37 0.74
N ALA A 234 2.71 43.68 -0.35
CA ALA A 234 3.23 43.99 -1.69
C ALA A 234 2.79 45.38 -2.15
N LYS A 235 1.52 45.74 -1.97
CA LYS A 235 1.02 47.09 -2.31
C LYS A 235 1.69 48.17 -1.45
N SER A 236 1.84 47.93 -0.16
CA SER A 236 2.57 48.85 0.74
C SER A 236 4.02 49.06 0.32
N SER A 237 4.66 48.03 -0.25
CA SER A 237 6.03 48.09 -0.78
C SER A 237 6.12 48.85 -2.11
N GLU A 238 5.12 48.69 -2.99
CA GLU A 238 4.98 49.48 -4.22
C GLU A 238 4.85 50.97 -3.92
N ASP A 239 3.98 51.34 -2.98
CA ASP A 239 3.76 52.74 -2.58
C ASP A 239 5.03 53.35 -1.93
N ALA A 240 5.76 52.57 -1.14
CA ALA A 240 7.05 52.98 -0.58
C ALA A 240 8.13 53.17 -1.66
N ALA A 241 8.14 52.34 -2.70
CA ALA A 241 9.06 52.50 -3.84
C ALA A 241 8.72 53.75 -4.66
N ALA A 242 7.44 54.02 -4.92
CA ALA A 242 6.98 55.23 -5.60
C ALA A 242 7.34 56.51 -4.83
N ALA A 243 7.12 56.53 -3.51
CA ALA A 243 7.53 57.62 -2.64
C ALA A 243 9.06 57.85 -2.67
N SER A 244 9.85 56.77 -2.68
CA SER A 244 11.31 56.84 -2.78
C SER A 244 11.77 57.41 -4.14
N GLN A 245 11.07 57.05 -5.23
CA GLN A 245 11.34 57.58 -6.57
C GLN A 245 11.04 59.08 -6.66
N GLN A 246 9.96 59.55 -6.03
CA GLN A 246 9.66 60.98 -5.95
C GLN A 246 10.71 61.74 -5.13
N ALA A 247 11.11 61.23 -3.97
CA ALA A 247 12.17 61.85 -3.15
C ALA A 247 13.52 61.95 -3.88
N ALA A 248 13.83 60.98 -4.76
CA ALA A 248 15.00 61.03 -5.62
C ALA A 248 14.89 62.13 -6.70
N ALA A 249 13.72 62.30 -7.34
CA ALA A 249 13.47 63.36 -8.31
C ALA A 249 13.50 64.77 -7.68
N GLU A 250 12.97 64.91 -6.46
CA GLU A 250 13.06 66.14 -5.66
C GLU A 250 14.53 66.46 -5.30
N SER A 251 15.31 65.45 -4.92
CA SER A 251 16.75 65.61 -4.65
C SER A 251 17.55 66.00 -5.90
N GLN A 252 17.22 65.43 -7.07
CA GLN A 252 17.82 65.81 -8.35
C GLN A 252 17.50 67.27 -8.72
N SER A 253 16.26 67.71 -8.48
CA SER A 253 15.83 69.09 -8.69
C SER A 253 16.56 70.07 -7.75
N ALA A 254 16.76 69.69 -6.49
CA ALA A 254 17.54 70.48 -5.52
C ALA A 254 19.03 70.57 -5.89
N ALA A 255 19.61 69.50 -6.46
CA ALA A 255 20.98 69.49 -6.96
C ALA A 255 21.15 70.46 -8.16
N ALA A 256 20.26 70.39 -9.15
CA ALA A 256 20.28 71.31 -10.31
C ALA A 256 20.10 72.79 -9.90
N THR A 257 19.25 73.06 -8.91
CA THR A 257 19.14 74.40 -8.30
C THR A 257 20.45 74.82 -7.61
N SER A 258 21.16 73.89 -6.95
CA SER A 258 22.46 74.19 -6.33
C SER A 258 23.55 74.48 -7.37
N GLU A 259 23.59 73.75 -8.49
CA GLU A 259 24.50 74.06 -9.61
C GLU A 259 24.22 75.46 -10.18
N THR A 260 22.95 75.81 -10.37
CA THR A 260 22.53 77.15 -10.83
C THR A 260 22.96 78.25 -9.85
N ASN A 261 22.82 78.02 -8.55
CA ASN A 261 23.25 78.95 -7.50
C ASN A 261 24.78 79.09 -7.44
N ALA A 262 25.52 78.00 -7.68
CA ALA A 262 26.98 78.00 -7.73
C ALA A 262 27.49 78.80 -8.95
N ALA A 263 26.95 78.55 -10.14
CA ALA A 263 27.27 79.32 -11.36
C ALA A 263 26.94 80.82 -11.20
N THR A 264 25.79 81.14 -10.58
CA THR A 264 25.43 82.52 -10.23
C THR A 264 26.45 83.16 -9.29
N SER A 265 26.95 82.40 -8.32
CA SER A 265 27.96 82.88 -7.35
C SER A 265 29.34 83.09 -8.00
N GLU A 266 29.71 82.26 -8.97
CA GLU A 266 30.91 82.43 -9.79
C GLU A 266 30.84 83.72 -10.63
N GLY A 267 29.71 83.98 -11.28
CA GLY A 267 29.46 85.24 -12.00
C GLY A 267 29.59 86.47 -11.09
N ASN A 268 28.93 86.47 -9.93
CA ASN A 268 29.02 87.55 -8.94
C ASN A 268 30.47 87.80 -8.45
N ALA A 269 31.30 86.75 -8.37
CA ALA A 269 32.71 86.86 -8.01
C ALA A 269 33.55 87.48 -9.15
N ALA A 270 33.27 87.12 -10.41
CA ALA A 270 33.92 87.71 -11.58
C ALA A 270 33.57 89.20 -11.77
N ASP A 271 32.30 89.58 -11.56
CA ASP A 271 31.86 90.98 -11.56
C ASP A 271 32.53 91.79 -10.45
N SER A 272 32.68 91.19 -9.27
CA SER A 272 33.40 91.80 -8.13
C SER A 272 34.89 92.01 -8.44
N ALA A 273 35.55 91.04 -9.08
CA ALA A 273 36.94 91.17 -9.51
C ALA A 273 37.12 92.27 -10.58
N THR A 274 36.20 92.37 -11.54
CA THR A 274 36.17 93.43 -12.57
C THR A 274 35.97 94.82 -11.93
N SER A 275 35.09 94.90 -10.94
CA SER A 275 34.86 96.13 -10.15
C SER A 275 36.10 96.55 -9.35
N ALA A 276 36.85 95.59 -8.80
CA ALA A 276 38.11 95.85 -8.11
C ALA A 276 39.20 96.38 -9.06
N GLY A 277 39.40 95.76 -10.23
CA GLY A 277 40.37 96.24 -11.23
C GLY A 277 40.01 97.62 -11.82
N THR A 278 38.71 97.91 -11.95
CA THR A 278 38.23 99.26 -12.29
C THR A 278 38.58 100.27 -11.19
N SER A 279 38.44 99.88 -9.91
CA SER A 279 38.79 100.73 -8.76
C SER A 279 40.29 100.98 -8.65
N GLU A 280 41.13 99.98 -8.95
CA GLU A 280 42.59 100.12 -9.06
C GLU A 280 42.97 101.12 -10.17
N SER A 281 42.34 101.00 -11.34
CA SER A 281 42.55 101.92 -12.47
C SER A 281 42.17 103.36 -12.11
N ASN A 282 41.03 103.56 -11.44
CA ASN A 282 40.58 104.87 -10.96
C ASN A 282 41.55 105.48 -9.92
N ALA A 283 42.11 104.66 -9.04
CA ALA A 283 43.12 105.10 -8.06
C ALA A 283 44.44 105.49 -8.75
N ALA A 284 44.88 104.73 -9.76
CA ALA A 284 46.05 105.07 -10.56
C ALA A 284 45.86 106.39 -11.33
N GLN A 285 44.71 106.61 -11.96
CA GLN A 285 44.37 107.87 -12.61
C GLN A 285 44.37 109.04 -11.61
N SER A 286 43.76 108.87 -10.43
CA SER A 286 43.74 109.90 -9.39
C SER A 286 45.14 110.29 -8.90
N ALA A 287 46.09 109.35 -8.89
CA ALA A 287 47.50 109.63 -8.58
C ALA A 287 48.21 110.39 -9.70
N SER A 288 47.91 110.08 -10.98
CA SER A 288 48.37 110.85 -12.14
C SER A 288 47.83 112.28 -12.13
N ASP A 289 46.53 112.46 -11.92
CA ASP A 289 45.87 113.77 -11.83
C ASP A 289 46.48 114.65 -10.72
N ALA A 290 46.85 114.05 -9.59
CA ALA A 290 47.55 114.73 -8.50
C ALA A 290 49.00 115.13 -8.87
N SER A 291 49.71 114.28 -9.62
CA SER A 291 51.06 114.59 -10.15
C SER A 291 51.03 115.73 -11.17
N ASP A 292 50.05 115.71 -12.06
CA ASP A 292 49.84 116.77 -13.05
C ASP A 292 49.44 118.09 -12.37
N SER A 293 48.58 118.02 -11.35
CA SER A 293 48.22 119.19 -10.51
C SER A 293 49.43 119.78 -9.78
N ALA A 294 50.35 118.95 -9.26
CA ALA A 294 51.59 119.42 -8.65
C ALA A 294 52.53 120.07 -9.68
N SER A 295 52.61 119.50 -10.89
CA SER A 295 53.40 120.04 -12.01
C SER A 295 52.84 121.39 -12.50
N ALA A 296 51.51 121.52 -12.56
CA ALA A 296 50.82 122.77 -12.87
C ALA A 296 51.06 123.84 -11.78
N ALA A 297 51.08 123.45 -10.50
CA ALA A 297 51.42 124.37 -9.40
C ALA A 297 52.87 124.88 -9.50
N ALA A 298 53.85 124.00 -9.74
CA ALA A 298 55.26 124.40 -9.94
C ALA A 298 55.45 125.28 -11.19
N THR A 299 54.68 125.03 -12.25
CA THR A 299 54.63 125.91 -13.44
C THR A 299 54.05 127.27 -13.07
N SER A 300 53.02 127.32 -12.22
CA SER A 300 52.42 128.57 -11.73
C SER A 300 53.39 129.38 -10.86
N GLU A 301 54.17 128.74 -9.98
CA GLU A 301 55.27 129.40 -9.24
C GLU A 301 56.32 129.99 -10.19
N THR A 302 56.70 129.24 -11.23
CA THR A 302 57.64 129.71 -12.26
C THR A 302 57.07 130.92 -13.01
N ASN A 303 55.79 130.87 -13.41
CA ASN A 303 55.11 131.98 -14.08
C ASN A 303 54.99 133.22 -13.17
N ALA A 304 54.79 133.05 -11.88
CA ALA A 304 54.78 134.14 -10.91
C ALA A 304 56.18 134.77 -10.74
N ALA A 305 57.23 133.95 -10.70
CA ALA A 305 58.63 134.43 -10.66
C ALA A 305 59.04 135.15 -11.96
N SER A 306 58.59 134.66 -13.12
CA SER A 306 58.74 135.35 -14.41
C SER A 306 58.01 136.68 -14.41
N SER A 307 56.74 136.73 -13.98
CA SER A 307 55.94 137.96 -13.90
C SER A 307 56.56 139.01 -12.97
N ALA A 308 57.20 138.58 -11.88
CA ALA A 308 57.96 139.46 -10.99
C ALA A 308 59.23 140.01 -11.66
N SER A 309 59.92 139.19 -12.46
CA SER A 309 61.08 139.59 -13.26
C SER A 309 60.69 140.57 -14.37
N ASP A 310 59.61 140.30 -15.11
CA ASP A 310 59.04 141.17 -16.13
C ASP A 310 58.58 142.51 -15.55
N SER A 311 58.10 142.53 -14.31
CA SER A 311 57.76 143.77 -13.58
C SER A 311 59.01 144.58 -13.23
N ALA A 312 60.10 143.94 -12.82
CA ALA A 312 61.39 144.60 -12.55
C ALA A 312 62.07 145.10 -13.84
N GLU A 313 61.99 144.35 -14.93
CA GLU A 313 62.43 144.80 -16.25
C GLU A 313 61.52 145.93 -16.79
N SER A 314 60.22 145.89 -16.56
CA SER A 314 59.30 146.99 -16.91
C SER A 314 59.62 148.28 -16.15
N ALA A 315 59.99 148.20 -14.87
CA ALA A 315 60.50 149.36 -14.13
C ALA A 315 61.81 149.90 -14.72
N THR A 316 62.70 149.01 -15.19
CA THR A 316 63.95 149.38 -15.88
C THR A 316 63.69 150.00 -17.26
N ASN A 317 62.72 149.47 -17.99
CA ASN A 317 62.34 149.93 -19.33
C ASN A 317 61.55 151.23 -19.29
N ALA A 318 60.73 151.49 -18.26
CA ALA A 318 60.14 152.80 -18.00
C ALA A 318 61.24 153.86 -17.83
N ARG A 319 62.33 153.53 -17.13
CA ARG A 319 63.51 154.39 -17.00
C ARG A 319 64.19 154.65 -18.36
N LYS A 320 64.49 153.59 -19.13
CA LYS A 320 65.05 153.70 -20.50
C LYS A 320 64.13 154.43 -21.48
N SER A 321 62.81 154.40 -21.28
CA SER A 321 61.84 155.09 -22.14
C SER A 321 61.71 156.57 -21.80
N ALA A 322 62.02 156.98 -20.56
CA ALA A 322 62.27 158.39 -20.25
C ALA A 322 63.51 158.89 -21.02
N ASP A 323 64.61 158.13 -20.98
CA ASP A 323 65.83 158.45 -21.74
C ASP A 323 65.56 158.56 -23.26
N ARG A 324 64.86 157.57 -23.85
CA ARG A 324 64.55 157.55 -25.30
C ARG A 324 63.55 158.61 -25.77
N ALA A 325 62.75 159.18 -24.88
CA ALA A 325 61.86 160.29 -25.25
C ALA A 325 62.67 161.57 -25.58
N GLU A 326 63.88 161.69 -25.05
CA GLU A 326 64.83 162.76 -25.35
C GLU A 326 65.48 162.55 -26.74
N ASP A 327 65.84 161.31 -27.09
CA ASP A 327 66.44 160.96 -28.39
C ASP A 327 65.43 161.00 -29.57
N ALA A 328 64.21 160.50 -29.38
CA ALA A 328 63.23 160.29 -30.44
C ALA A 328 62.71 161.59 -31.11
N ALA A 329 62.90 162.74 -30.48
CA ALA A 329 62.60 164.05 -31.05
C ALA A 329 63.45 164.40 -32.29
N SER A 330 64.54 163.68 -32.56
CA SER A 330 65.60 164.11 -33.47
C SER A 330 65.65 163.43 -34.85
N ALA A 331 64.72 162.53 -35.23
CA ALA A 331 65.02 161.54 -36.29
C ALA A 331 63.91 161.07 -37.30
N LEU A 332 62.75 161.72 -37.43
CA LEU A 332 61.60 161.16 -38.20
C LEU A 332 61.25 161.85 -39.54
N GLU A 333 61.96 161.53 -40.64
CA GLU A 333 61.49 161.78 -42.02
C GLU A 333 61.49 160.51 -42.93
N ASN A 334 60.28 159.94 -43.09
CA ASN A 334 59.67 159.42 -44.33
C ASN A 334 59.82 157.96 -44.87
N ASN A 335 58.64 157.50 -45.36
CA ASN A 335 58.27 156.51 -46.41
C ASN A 335 58.29 154.99 -46.14
N ASN A 336 57.28 154.13 -46.48
CA ASN A 336 55.99 154.14 -47.24
C ASN A 336 56.02 153.37 -48.58
N ALA A 337 55.42 152.15 -48.64
CA ALA A 337 55.51 151.22 -49.79
C ALA A 337 54.26 150.34 -50.07
N LEU A 338 53.09 150.62 -49.48
CA LEU A 338 51.89 149.76 -49.60
C LEU A 338 50.99 150.07 -50.81
N ALA A 339 51.28 151.14 -51.56
CA ALA A 339 50.33 151.73 -52.51
C ALA A 339 50.24 151.09 -53.91
N GLU A 340 51.14 150.17 -54.29
CA GLU A 340 51.28 149.73 -55.70
C GLU A 340 50.47 148.49 -56.13
N ALA A 341 49.78 147.79 -55.21
CA ALA A 341 49.24 146.45 -55.48
C ALA A 341 47.75 146.37 -55.92
N ILE A 342 47.05 147.49 -56.06
CA ILE A 342 45.60 147.55 -56.37
C ILE A 342 45.42 148.15 -57.78
N ASP A 343 44.63 147.50 -58.65
CA ASP A 343 44.37 148.01 -60.01
C ASP A 343 43.33 149.14 -59.99
N HIS A 344 42.13 148.84 -59.47
CA HIS A 344 41.18 149.83 -58.99
C HIS A 344 40.16 149.17 -58.03
N ILE A 345 39.44 150.01 -57.29
CA ILE A 345 38.25 149.62 -56.52
C ILE A 345 37.06 150.30 -57.19
N ASN A 346 36.02 149.54 -57.53
CA ASN A 346 34.80 150.09 -58.08
C ASN A 346 33.89 150.56 -56.94
N THR A 347 33.90 151.87 -56.67
CA THR A 347 33.18 152.51 -55.56
C THR A 347 31.66 152.44 -55.66
N ASP A 348 31.11 152.09 -56.83
CA ASP A 348 29.66 152.04 -57.07
C ASP A 348 29.09 150.63 -56.85
N THR A 349 29.97 149.63 -56.69
CA THR A 349 29.63 148.21 -56.40
C THR A 349 30.36 147.65 -55.16
N ASN A 350 31.38 148.36 -54.65
CA ASN A 350 32.31 147.94 -53.60
C ASN A 350 33.22 146.73 -53.95
N ASP A 351 33.35 146.38 -55.23
CA ASP A 351 34.23 145.31 -55.69
C ASP A 351 35.69 145.81 -55.88
N VAL A 352 36.66 145.00 -55.42
CA VAL A 352 38.09 145.22 -55.61
C VAL A 352 38.60 144.36 -56.76
N PHE A 353 39.12 145.00 -57.82
CA PHE A 353 39.59 144.29 -59.01
C PHE A 353 41.08 143.97 -58.93
N PHE A 354 41.39 142.67 -58.95
CA PHE A 354 42.74 142.12 -59.04
C PHE A 354 43.01 141.53 -60.43
N LYS A 355 44.28 141.45 -60.85
CA LYS A 355 44.68 141.22 -62.26
C LYS A 355 44.62 139.74 -62.74
N GLY A 356 43.77 138.85 -62.20
CA GLY A 356 43.70 137.41 -62.61
C GLY A 356 42.59 136.54 -61.96
N SER A 357 42.43 135.27 -62.38
CA SER A 357 41.24 134.39 -62.14
C SER A 357 41.54 132.96 -61.58
N ILE A 358 40.51 132.24 -61.04
CA ILE A 358 40.58 130.90 -60.36
C ILE A 358 39.32 130.00 -60.70
N ALA A 359 39.39 128.65 -60.65
CA ALA A 359 38.26 127.69 -60.94
C ALA A 359 38.32 126.32 -60.18
N SER A 360 37.27 125.45 -60.27
CA SER A 360 36.99 124.23 -59.41
C SER A 360 36.32 122.99 -60.11
N GLY A 361 36.21 121.80 -59.44
CA GLY A 361 35.46 120.56 -59.89
C GLY A 361 35.66 119.25 -59.04
N GLY A 362 34.80 118.20 -59.12
CA GLY A 362 34.82 116.94 -58.28
C GLY A 362 34.12 115.63 -58.83
N SER A 363 33.94 114.52 -58.05
CA SER A 363 33.08 113.28 -58.30
C SER A 363 33.15 112.13 -57.22
N SER A 364 32.24 111.10 -57.23
CA SER A 364 31.76 110.28 -56.04
C SER A 364 31.50 108.73 -56.22
N ALA A 365 31.11 107.98 -55.14
CA ALA A 365 30.36 106.66 -55.05
C ALA A 365 30.15 106.15 -53.57
N PHE A 366 29.54 104.98 -53.21
CA PHE A 366 28.10 104.51 -53.24
C PHE A 366 27.87 103.16 -52.42
N THR A 367 26.74 102.91 -51.68
CA THR A 367 25.98 101.59 -51.43
C THR A 367 24.84 101.71 -50.35
N GLU A 368 23.61 101.20 -50.58
CA GLU A 368 22.44 101.14 -49.62
C GLU A 368 21.38 100.01 -49.97
N LEU A 369 20.32 99.79 -49.16
CA LEU A 369 19.32 98.68 -49.20
C LEU A 369 17.84 99.16 -49.39
N ARG A 370 16.96 98.42 -50.10
CA ARG A 370 15.56 98.84 -50.37
C ARG A 370 14.51 97.70 -50.42
N THR A 371 13.27 98.01 -50.03
CA THR A 371 12.07 97.13 -50.13
C THR A 371 11.10 97.66 -51.21
N VAL A 372 10.39 96.77 -51.92
CA VAL A 372 9.45 97.15 -53.00
C VAL A 372 8.09 96.46 -52.81
N SER A 373 7.01 97.19 -53.10
CA SER A 373 5.63 96.69 -53.13
C SER A 373 4.83 97.51 -54.15
N ASP A 374 4.04 96.86 -55.00
CA ASP A 374 3.18 97.51 -55.99
C ASP A 374 1.72 97.70 -55.53
N GLY A 375 1.42 97.26 -54.30
CA GLY A 375 0.07 97.33 -53.71
C GLY A 375 -0.88 96.20 -54.13
N THR A 376 -0.44 95.20 -54.90
CA THR A 376 -1.29 94.07 -55.33
C THR A 376 -0.78 92.66 -54.96
N THR A 377 0.47 92.51 -54.53
CA THR A 377 1.02 91.29 -53.88
C THR A 377 1.89 91.62 -52.65
N PRO A 378 2.22 90.63 -51.79
CA PRO A 378 3.07 90.85 -50.61
C PRO A 378 4.48 91.37 -50.96
N ALA A 379 5.09 92.10 -50.03
CA ALA A 379 6.36 92.79 -50.25
C ALA A 379 7.59 91.90 -50.04
N THR A 380 8.58 92.00 -50.94
CA THR A 380 9.89 91.36 -50.81
C THR A 380 11.01 92.41 -50.65
N SER A 381 12.12 92.03 -50.00
CA SER A 381 13.29 92.90 -49.80
C SER A 381 14.44 92.47 -50.72
N GLU A 382 15.10 93.42 -51.39
CA GLU A 382 16.19 93.14 -52.33
C GLU A 382 17.50 93.86 -51.94
N ILE A 383 18.64 93.22 -52.23
CA ILE A 383 19.98 93.79 -52.12
C ILE A 383 20.46 94.17 -53.52
N VAL A 384 20.92 95.42 -53.68
CA VAL A 384 21.32 96.00 -54.97
C VAL A 384 22.79 96.41 -54.93
N LEU A 385 23.54 96.06 -55.99
CA LEU A 385 24.88 96.58 -56.27
C LEU A 385 24.84 97.41 -57.55
N THR A 386 25.34 98.65 -57.50
CA THR A 386 25.30 99.61 -58.61
C THR A 386 26.69 99.83 -59.19
N ASP A 387 26.83 99.80 -60.51
CA ASP A 387 28.05 100.22 -61.22
C ASP A 387 28.14 101.75 -61.24
N SER A 388 29.22 102.32 -60.72
CA SER A 388 29.40 103.77 -60.60
C SER A 388 29.84 104.48 -61.89
N THR A 389 29.91 103.79 -63.02
CA THR A 389 30.37 104.36 -64.30
C THR A 389 29.27 104.98 -65.18
N LEU A 390 27.99 104.98 -64.74
CA LEU A 390 26.83 105.38 -65.55
C LEU A 390 25.86 106.41 -64.92
N VAL A 391 26.24 107.10 -63.85
CA VAL A 391 25.39 108.14 -63.22
C VAL A 391 25.72 109.55 -63.77
N THR A 392 24.69 110.29 -64.19
CA THR A 392 24.77 111.71 -64.59
C THR A 392 23.69 112.54 -63.88
N ASP A 393 23.99 113.81 -63.59
CA ASP A 393 23.22 114.71 -62.71
C ASP A 393 21.73 114.94 -63.09
N ASP A 394 21.34 114.63 -64.33
CA ASP A 394 20.03 114.96 -64.90
C ASP A 394 18.98 113.82 -64.94
N ASN A 395 19.31 112.58 -64.50
CA ASN A 395 18.31 111.49 -64.40
C ASN A 395 18.70 110.40 -63.36
N PRO A 396 18.06 110.33 -62.18
CA PRO A 396 18.52 109.48 -61.07
C PRO A 396 18.00 108.02 -61.06
N ASP A 397 17.09 107.63 -61.97
CA ASP A 397 16.44 106.30 -61.95
C ASP A 397 16.80 105.43 -63.18
N ALA A 398 17.73 104.46 -63.00
CA ALA A 398 17.96 103.20 -63.77
C ALA A 398 19.40 102.67 -63.52
N GLU A 399 19.75 101.38 -63.47
CA GLU A 399 18.98 100.12 -63.46
C GLU A 399 19.82 99.02 -62.77
N VAL A 400 19.20 98.01 -62.15
CA VAL A 400 19.86 96.96 -61.34
C VAL A 400 20.28 95.75 -62.19
N VAL A 401 21.52 95.24 -62.01
CA VAL A 401 22.10 94.22 -62.92
C VAL A 401 22.20 92.79 -62.33
N LYS A 402 21.88 92.56 -61.04
CA LYS A 402 21.61 91.20 -60.49
C LYS A 402 20.93 91.18 -59.13
N ILE A 403 20.02 90.22 -58.95
CA ILE A 403 19.14 90.03 -57.80
C ILE A 403 19.37 88.63 -57.22
N TRP A 404 19.25 88.48 -55.89
CA TRP A 404 19.11 87.18 -55.20
C TRP A 404 17.77 87.17 -54.46
N THR A 405 16.92 86.17 -54.72
CA THR A 405 15.58 86.05 -54.15
C THR A 405 15.47 84.76 -53.34
N LEU A 406 14.92 84.84 -52.12
CA LEU A 406 14.49 83.67 -51.34
C LEU A 406 13.02 83.39 -51.67
N PRO A 407 12.60 82.13 -51.89
CA PRO A 407 11.23 81.80 -52.25
C PRO A 407 10.29 81.77 -51.03
N ASP A 408 9.07 82.26 -51.22
CA ASP A 408 7.96 82.20 -50.26
C ASP A 408 6.85 81.21 -50.66
N ASP A 409 6.31 80.59 -49.62
CA ASP A 409 4.96 80.04 -49.41
C ASP A 409 4.21 79.27 -50.53
N GLU A 410 4.19 77.94 -50.30
CA GLU A 410 3.22 76.93 -50.76
C GLU A 410 3.30 76.37 -52.20
N GLY A 411 4.18 75.35 -52.34
CA GLY A 411 4.26 74.43 -53.49
C GLY A 411 4.46 72.94 -53.15
N GLN A 412 4.19 72.56 -51.90
CA GLN A 412 4.00 71.18 -51.39
C GLN A 412 5.13 70.14 -51.64
N LEU A 413 5.97 69.91 -50.61
CA LEU A 413 6.47 68.55 -50.37
C LEU A 413 5.24 67.65 -50.12
N ILE A 414 5.14 66.54 -50.85
CA ILE A 414 4.11 65.51 -50.64
C ILE A 414 4.17 65.06 -49.18
N THR A 415 3.10 65.32 -48.43
CA THR A 415 2.95 64.76 -47.08
C THR A 415 2.61 63.28 -47.20
N LEU A 416 2.86 62.48 -46.15
CA LEU A 416 2.54 61.04 -46.17
C LEU A 416 1.06 60.77 -46.53
N ASP A 417 0.18 61.66 -46.07
CA ASP A 417 -1.24 61.73 -46.43
C ASP A 417 -1.50 61.77 -47.94
N ASP A 418 -0.81 62.65 -48.67
CA ASP A 418 -0.98 62.85 -50.12
C ASP A 418 -0.45 61.65 -50.93
N ALA A 419 0.50 60.90 -50.39
CA ALA A 419 0.99 59.64 -50.96
C ALA A 419 0.07 58.43 -50.67
N GLY A 420 -1.03 58.63 -49.92
CA GLY A 420 -1.89 57.55 -49.47
C GLY A 420 -1.20 56.62 -48.47
N ILE A 421 -0.20 57.11 -47.73
CA ILE A 421 0.59 56.38 -46.74
C ILE A 421 0.21 56.89 -45.34
N ALA A 422 -0.24 56.00 -44.47
CA ALA A 422 -0.54 56.30 -43.07
C ALA A 422 0.72 56.46 -42.22
N SER A 423 1.75 55.66 -42.51
CA SER A 423 3.08 55.76 -41.91
C SER A 423 4.11 55.00 -42.74
N ALA A 424 5.37 55.39 -42.63
CA ALA A 424 6.51 54.67 -43.21
C ALA A 424 7.68 54.68 -42.21
N SER A 425 8.43 53.57 -42.19
CA SER A 425 9.64 53.35 -41.42
C SER A 425 10.59 52.45 -42.21
N ASP A 426 11.83 52.29 -41.76
CA ASP A 426 12.85 51.46 -42.42
C ASP A 426 12.46 49.99 -42.62
N SER A 427 11.41 49.51 -41.94
CA SER A 427 10.91 48.13 -41.97
C SER A 427 9.42 47.96 -42.28
N SER A 428 8.64 49.04 -42.44
CA SER A 428 7.21 48.94 -42.77
C SER A 428 6.65 50.19 -43.45
N VAL A 429 5.67 49.99 -44.36
CA VAL A 429 4.88 51.06 -44.98
C VAL A 429 3.41 50.69 -44.87
N ALA A 430 2.62 51.53 -44.19
CA ALA A 430 1.19 51.35 -44.04
C ALA A 430 0.44 52.28 -45.01
N PHE A 431 -0.47 51.74 -45.83
CA PHE A 431 -1.25 52.53 -46.78
C PHE A 431 -2.64 52.87 -46.23
N LYS A 432 -3.18 54.05 -46.58
CA LYS A 432 -4.51 54.53 -46.17
C LYS A 432 -5.68 53.83 -46.89
N GLY A 433 -5.40 52.89 -47.78
CA GLY A 433 -6.38 52.16 -48.57
C GLY A 433 -5.79 50.94 -49.29
N SER A 434 -6.60 50.25 -50.10
CA SER A 434 -6.20 49.04 -50.80
C SER A 434 -5.21 49.31 -51.95
N VAL A 435 -4.04 48.67 -51.89
CA VAL A 435 -3.01 48.72 -52.94
C VAL A 435 -3.31 47.68 -54.02
N SER A 436 -3.36 48.09 -55.29
CA SER A 436 -3.55 47.21 -56.44
C SER A 436 -2.22 46.80 -57.06
N VAL A 437 -1.94 45.50 -57.05
CA VAL A 437 -0.76 44.88 -57.65
C VAL A 437 -1.09 44.30 -59.03
N GLY A 438 -0.29 44.66 -60.04
CA GLY A 438 -0.58 44.37 -61.45
C GLY A 438 -0.17 42.98 -61.96
N VAL A 439 0.67 42.27 -61.21
CA VAL A 439 1.19 40.93 -61.55
C VAL A 439 1.29 40.07 -60.29
N ASP A 440 1.29 38.75 -60.46
CA ASP A 440 1.52 37.78 -59.39
C ASP A 440 2.99 37.84 -58.92
N ALA A 441 3.19 37.80 -57.60
CA ALA A 441 4.52 37.83 -56.98
C ALA A 441 5.34 36.60 -57.37
N SER A 442 6.61 36.86 -57.73
CA SER A 442 7.58 35.91 -58.25
C SER A 442 8.80 35.71 -57.33
N ARG A 443 8.96 36.58 -56.33
CA ARG A 443 10.07 36.61 -55.37
C ARG A 443 9.55 36.96 -53.98
N ASP A 444 10.23 36.47 -52.94
CA ASP A 444 9.79 36.51 -51.54
C ASP A 444 9.58 37.92 -50.94
N ALA A 445 10.05 38.97 -51.61
CA ALA A 445 9.88 40.38 -51.20
C ALA A 445 8.83 41.15 -52.03
N GLU A 446 8.09 40.46 -52.91
CA GLU A 446 7.03 41.05 -53.72
C GLU A 446 5.64 40.86 -53.07
N LEU A 447 4.74 41.83 -53.23
CA LEU A 447 3.37 41.77 -52.70
C LEU A 447 2.52 40.77 -53.51
N VAL A 448 2.11 39.68 -52.87
CA VAL A 448 1.23 38.64 -53.47
C VAL A 448 -0.15 39.18 -53.84
N THR A 449 -0.72 38.69 -54.94
CA THR A 449 -2.07 39.06 -55.36
C THR A 449 -3.13 38.30 -54.56
N LEU A 450 -4.32 38.89 -54.39
CA LEU A 450 -5.49 38.19 -53.83
C LEU A 450 -5.85 36.93 -54.64
N ARG A 451 -5.47 36.87 -55.93
CA ARG A 451 -5.63 35.69 -56.78
C ARG A 451 -4.68 34.57 -56.37
N GLN A 452 -3.40 34.85 -56.10
CA GLN A 452 -2.47 33.82 -55.60
C GLN A 452 -2.95 33.24 -54.26
N LEU A 453 -3.40 34.11 -53.35
CA LEU A 453 -3.96 33.70 -52.06
C LEU A 453 -5.20 32.82 -52.24
N ASN A 454 -6.15 33.26 -53.07
CA ASN A 454 -7.38 32.49 -53.32
C ASN A 454 -7.13 31.20 -54.12
N SER A 455 -6.13 31.14 -55.00
CA SER A 455 -5.75 29.92 -55.73
C SER A 455 -5.07 28.89 -54.82
N ALA A 456 -4.32 29.32 -53.80
CA ALA A 456 -3.82 28.42 -52.76
C ALA A 456 -4.95 27.86 -51.86
N VAL A 457 -6.09 28.56 -51.78
CA VAL A 457 -7.28 28.14 -51.04
C VAL A 457 -8.26 27.31 -51.89
N ALA A 458 -8.21 27.40 -53.22
CA ALA A 458 -9.22 26.85 -54.12
C ALA A 458 -8.71 25.84 -55.17
N GLY A 459 -8.47 24.59 -54.72
CA GLY A 459 -8.80 23.40 -55.52
C GLY A 459 -7.67 22.46 -55.96
N GLY A 460 -7.98 21.16 -55.98
CA GLY A 460 -7.18 20.11 -56.65
C GLY A 460 -6.79 18.93 -55.76
N GLY A 461 -7.59 17.86 -55.73
CA GLY A 461 -7.37 16.72 -54.82
C GLY A 461 -6.14 15.86 -55.15
N GLY A 462 -5.40 15.44 -54.11
CA GLY A 462 -4.18 14.62 -54.26
C GLY A 462 -3.46 14.23 -52.97
N SER A 463 -4.17 13.69 -51.97
CA SER A 463 -3.68 13.11 -50.70
C SER A 463 -3.00 14.04 -49.66
N ASN A 464 -3.55 13.98 -48.43
CA ASN A 464 -3.01 14.43 -47.14
C ASN A 464 -2.83 15.97 -46.97
N GLY A 465 -3.46 16.65 -46.01
CA GLY A 465 -4.37 16.22 -44.93
C GLY A 465 -5.06 17.43 -44.29
N ALA A 466 -5.88 17.21 -43.25
CA ALA A 466 -6.75 18.25 -42.68
C ALA A 466 -5.99 19.46 -42.08
N THR A 467 -6.35 20.68 -42.50
CA THR A 467 -5.78 21.93 -41.98
C THR A 467 -6.44 22.36 -40.66
N LEU A 468 -5.85 21.91 -39.56
CA LEU A 468 -5.68 22.62 -38.28
C LEU A 468 -6.88 23.25 -37.53
N ASN A 469 -8.13 23.04 -37.92
CA ASN A 469 -9.27 23.23 -37.01
C ASN A 469 -10.29 22.10 -37.17
N GLY A 470 -10.49 21.34 -36.10
CA GLY A 470 -11.25 20.10 -36.10
C GLY A 470 -12.76 20.27 -36.20
N VAL A 471 -13.24 20.75 -37.33
CA VAL A 471 -14.66 20.65 -37.73
C VAL A 471 -14.76 19.57 -38.79
N MET A 472 -15.14 18.36 -38.38
CA MET A 472 -15.43 17.29 -39.34
C MET A 472 -16.57 17.70 -40.27
N ASN A 473 -16.28 17.89 -41.55
CA ASN A 473 -17.29 18.08 -42.59
C ASN A 473 -18.03 16.76 -42.96
N ASN A 474 -18.07 15.80 -42.03
CA ASN A 474 -18.41 14.40 -42.30
C ASN A 474 -19.92 14.16 -42.53
N PHE A 475 -20.76 15.19 -42.40
CA PHE A 475 -22.22 15.08 -42.45
C PHE A 475 -22.93 16.33 -43.02
N ILE A 476 -22.27 17.20 -43.81
CA ILE A 476 -23.03 18.20 -44.61
C ILE A 476 -23.93 17.46 -45.59
N GLY A 477 -25.17 17.92 -45.74
CA GLY A 477 -26.22 17.29 -46.55
C GLY A 477 -26.92 16.10 -45.88
N ALA A 478 -26.48 15.66 -44.69
CA ALA A 478 -27.13 14.59 -43.94
C ALA A 478 -28.52 15.02 -43.44
N VAL A 479 -29.47 14.07 -43.48
CA VAL A 479 -30.85 14.27 -43.04
C VAL A 479 -31.05 13.76 -41.62
N MET A 480 -31.71 14.55 -40.77
CA MET A 480 -32.05 14.20 -39.38
C MET A 480 -33.53 14.49 -39.10
N TRP A 481 -34.14 13.74 -38.18
CA TRP A 481 -35.49 14.00 -37.69
C TRP A 481 -35.45 14.86 -36.42
N MET A 482 -36.34 15.85 -36.31
CA MET A 482 -36.56 16.61 -35.07
C MET A 482 -38.03 16.67 -34.65
N ASN A 483 -38.25 16.68 -33.35
CA ASN A 483 -39.51 17.09 -32.74
C ASN A 483 -39.43 18.58 -32.35
N GLY A 484 -39.51 19.47 -33.34
CA GLY A 484 -39.26 20.90 -33.17
C GLY A 484 -40.05 21.78 -34.13
N THR A 485 -39.86 23.10 -34.04
CA THR A 485 -40.55 24.07 -34.90
C THR A 485 -39.60 24.74 -35.91
N ARG A 486 -40.15 25.21 -37.03
CA ARG A 486 -39.41 25.96 -38.07
C ARG A 486 -38.81 27.28 -37.57
N ALA A 487 -39.34 27.85 -36.49
CA ALA A 487 -38.83 29.08 -35.88
C ALA A 487 -37.63 28.82 -34.94
N SER A 488 -37.31 27.56 -34.66
CA SER A 488 -36.34 27.14 -33.65
C SER A 488 -35.43 26.02 -34.18
N LEU A 489 -34.87 26.20 -35.36
CA LEU A 489 -33.93 25.25 -35.97
C LEU A 489 -32.54 25.37 -35.30
N PRO A 490 -31.84 24.25 -35.02
CA PRO A 490 -30.45 24.29 -34.57
C PRO A 490 -29.54 24.97 -35.59
N ALA A 491 -28.52 25.69 -35.11
CA ALA A 491 -27.57 26.38 -35.96
C ALA A 491 -26.89 25.41 -36.96
N GLY A 492 -26.79 25.82 -38.22
CA GLY A 492 -26.24 25.00 -39.31
C GLY A 492 -27.22 24.00 -39.94
N TYR A 493 -28.50 24.01 -39.56
CA TYR A 493 -29.54 23.16 -40.15
C TYR A 493 -30.69 23.97 -40.77
N LEU A 494 -31.27 23.44 -41.85
CA LEU A 494 -32.50 23.95 -42.44
C LEU A 494 -33.56 22.86 -42.54
N ALA A 495 -34.84 23.24 -42.58
CA ALA A 495 -35.93 22.31 -42.85
C ALA A 495 -35.80 21.69 -44.26
N ALA A 496 -36.09 20.40 -44.39
CA ALA A 496 -36.19 19.71 -45.68
C ALA A 496 -37.55 19.99 -46.35
N ASP A 497 -37.82 21.26 -46.64
CA ASP A 497 -39.12 21.78 -47.14
C ASP A 497 -39.08 22.13 -48.64
N GLY A 498 -38.03 21.73 -49.36
CA GLY A 498 -37.90 22.04 -50.78
C GLY A 498 -37.65 23.51 -51.10
N GLN A 499 -37.13 24.31 -50.18
CA GLN A 499 -36.84 25.73 -50.43
C GLN A 499 -35.63 25.89 -51.37
N MET A 500 -35.69 26.96 -52.18
CA MET A 500 -34.56 27.41 -53.01
C MET A 500 -33.58 28.19 -52.13
N LEU A 501 -32.29 27.95 -52.31
CA LEU A 501 -31.18 28.57 -51.58
C LEU A 501 -30.15 29.15 -52.55
N ASN A 502 -29.40 30.16 -52.12
CA ASN A 502 -28.26 30.67 -52.89
C ASN A 502 -27.04 29.79 -52.64
N ARG A 503 -26.27 29.51 -53.70
CA ARG A 503 -25.00 28.76 -53.62
C ARG A 503 -23.93 29.49 -52.81
N SER A 504 -23.97 30.82 -52.78
CA SER A 504 -23.08 31.70 -52.01
C SER A 504 -23.21 31.52 -50.50
N ASP A 505 -24.43 31.22 -50.03
CA ASP A 505 -24.77 31.25 -48.60
C ASP A 505 -24.48 29.89 -47.94
N TYR A 506 -24.39 28.83 -48.76
CA TYR A 506 -24.12 27.44 -48.36
C TYR A 506 -23.11 26.77 -49.31
N PRO A 507 -21.88 27.32 -49.45
CA PRO A 507 -20.94 26.90 -50.49
C PRO A 507 -20.48 25.45 -50.32
N ASP A 508 -20.27 24.99 -49.08
CA ASP A 508 -19.85 23.60 -48.82
C ASP A 508 -20.92 22.57 -49.21
N LEU A 509 -22.20 22.89 -48.94
CA LEU A 509 -23.32 22.05 -49.34
C LEU A 509 -23.48 22.04 -50.86
N TRP A 510 -23.38 23.20 -51.51
CA TRP A 510 -23.41 23.25 -52.97
C TRP A 510 -22.25 22.48 -53.60
N ASN A 511 -21.04 22.59 -53.06
CA ASN A 511 -19.88 21.82 -53.53
C ASN A 511 -20.09 20.30 -53.38
N ALA A 512 -20.75 19.84 -52.32
CA ALA A 512 -21.12 18.43 -52.16
C ALA A 512 -22.15 17.97 -53.20
N VAL A 513 -23.17 18.80 -53.51
CA VAL A 513 -24.14 18.53 -54.57
C VAL A 513 -23.47 18.51 -55.95
N ALA A 514 -22.69 19.55 -56.29
CA ALA A 514 -22.02 19.71 -57.57
C ALA A 514 -20.92 18.68 -57.84
N SER A 515 -20.31 18.10 -56.81
CA SER A 515 -19.35 16.99 -56.92
C SER A 515 -20.02 15.61 -57.04
N GLY A 516 -21.36 15.54 -56.97
CA GLY A 516 -22.12 14.30 -57.08
C GLY A 516 -22.14 13.45 -55.81
N LEU A 517 -21.74 14.00 -54.64
CA LEU A 517 -21.90 13.32 -53.35
C LEU A 517 -23.38 13.17 -52.97
N PHE A 518 -24.22 14.10 -53.43
CA PHE A 518 -25.68 14.01 -53.35
C PHE A 518 -26.30 13.99 -54.73
N VAL A 519 -27.37 13.22 -54.89
CA VAL A 519 -28.14 13.15 -56.14
C VAL A 519 -28.89 14.46 -56.36
N SER A 520 -28.65 15.09 -57.50
CA SER A 520 -29.41 16.25 -57.98
C SER A 520 -30.16 15.96 -59.29
N THR A 521 -31.06 16.86 -59.66
CA THR A 521 -31.71 16.89 -60.98
C THR A 521 -32.01 18.32 -61.40
N GLU A 522 -32.35 18.50 -62.68
CA GLU A 522 -32.77 19.80 -63.22
C GLU A 522 -34.07 20.29 -62.55
N GLU A 523 -34.16 21.59 -62.27
CA GLU A 523 -35.31 22.21 -61.60
C GLU A 523 -36.64 21.96 -62.33
N ALA A 524 -36.62 21.84 -63.65
CA ALA A 524 -37.80 21.47 -64.44
C ALA A 524 -38.34 20.07 -64.11
N ASN A 525 -37.45 19.09 -63.89
CA ASN A 525 -37.82 17.73 -63.51
C ASN A 525 -38.25 17.67 -62.03
N TRP A 526 -37.51 18.38 -61.16
CA TRP A 526 -37.82 18.52 -59.74
C TRP A 526 -39.21 19.12 -59.53
N THR A 527 -39.56 20.20 -60.23
CA THR A 527 -40.86 20.88 -60.09
C THR A 527 -41.99 20.25 -60.91
N GLY A 528 -41.69 19.61 -62.04
CA GLY A 528 -42.69 19.02 -62.95
C GLY A 528 -43.23 17.65 -62.53
N THR A 529 -42.55 16.92 -61.64
CA THR A 529 -42.97 15.59 -61.19
C THR A 529 -42.84 15.44 -59.66
N THR A 530 -43.37 14.34 -59.11
CA THR A 530 -43.39 14.08 -57.65
C THR A 530 -42.32 13.09 -57.18
N GLY A 531 -41.77 12.28 -58.08
CA GLY A 531 -40.70 11.31 -57.79
C GLY A 531 -39.38 11.92 -57.30
N PRO A 532 -38.79 12.93 -57.99
CA PRO A 532 -37.48 13.46 -57.65
C PRO A 532 -37.47 14.45 -56.47
N ARG A 533 -38.54 14.56 -55.68
CA ARG A 533 -38.65 15.55 -54.58
C ARG A 533 -37.66 15.31 -53.45
N ALA A 534 -37.10 14.12 -53.33
CA ALA A 534 -36.04 13.79 -52.39
C ALA A 534 -34.61 14.03 -52.94
N TYR A 535 -34.47 14.45 -54.21
CA TYR A 535 -33.21 14.93 -54.77
C TYR A 535 -32.99 16.41 -54.44
N TYR A 536 -31.74 16.85 -54.53
CA TYR A 536 -31.45 18.28 -54.68
C TYR A 536 -31.87 18.73 -56.09
N SER A 537 -32.08 20.03 -56.27
CA SER A 537 -32.22 20.62 -57.61
C SER A 537 -31.01 21.47 -57.94
N ASP A 538 -30.56 21.43 -59.18
CA ASP A 538 -29.54 22.33 -59.71
C ASP A 538 -30.01 23.79 -59.78
N GLY A 539 -31.29 24.07 -59.49
CA GLY A 539 -31.87 25.40 -59.39
C GLY A 539 -31.90 26.11 -60.74
N ASP A 540 -31.51 27.38 -60.76
CA ASP A 540 -31.33 28.15 -62.02
C ASP A 540 -30.09 27.71 -62.85
N GLY A 541 -29.32 26.73 -62.38
CA GLY A 541 -28.09 26.24 -63.02
C GLY A 541 -26.82 27.03 -62.67
N SER A 542 -26.93 28.26 -62.14
CA SER A 542 -25.82 29.19 -61.93
C SER A 542 -25.64 29.69 -60.49
N THR A 543 -26.69 30.26 -59.87
CA THR A 543 -26.64 30.98 -58.59
C THR A 543 -27.43 30.32 -57.47
N THR A 544 -28.45 29.53 -57.79
CA THR A 544 -29.32 28.87 -56.80
C THR A 544 -29.27 27.34 -56.90
N PHE A 545 -29.77 26.69 -55.86
CA PHE A 545 -30.03 25.25 -55.80
C PHE A 545 -31.17 24.99 -54.82
N ARG A 546 -31.90 23.87 -54.96
CA ARG A 546 -33.02 23.53 -54.07
C ARG A 546 -32.67 22.36 -53.17
N LEU A 547 -33.10 22.42 -51.91
CA LEU A 547 -33.06 21.26 -51.03
C LEU A 547 -34.12 20.20 -51.43
N PRO A 548 -33.93 18.94 -51.00
CA PRO A 548 -35.00 17.95 -50.90
C PRO A 548 -36.22 18.45 -50.10
N ASP A 549 -37.42 18.02 -50.50
CA ASP A 549 -38.71 18.26 -49.82
C ASP A 549 -39.23 17.01 -49.13
N LEU A 550 -38.46 16.54 -48.14
CA LEU A 550 -38.77 15.34 -47.36
C LEU A 550 -39.95 15.56 -46.41
N ASN A 551 -40.31 16.81 -46.12
CA ASN A 551 -41.49 17.17 -45.34
C ASN A 551 -42.78 17.33 -46.16
N GLY A 552 -42.70 17.28 -47.51
CA GLY A 552 -43.86 17.39 -48.39
C GLY A 552 -44.54 18.76 -48.37
N ARG A 553 -43.76 19.84 -48.31
CA ARG A 553 -44.26 21.22 -48.15
C ARG A 553 -44.49 21.97 -49.46
N GLN A 554 -43.79 21.62 -50.53
CA GLN A 554 -44.04 22.22 -51.85
C GLN A 554 -45.35 21.69 -52.45
N SER A 555 -45.96 22.51 -53.32
CA SER A 555 -47.20 22.14 -54.00
C SER A 555 -46.98 20.89 -54.86
N GLY A 556 -47.82 19.87 -54.66
CA GLY A 556 -47.73 18.57 -55.34
C GLY A 556 -46.80 17.54 -54.69
N SER A 557 -46.02 17.90 -53.67
CA SER A 557 -45.15 16.93 -52.97
C SER A 557 -45.91 15.89 -52.16
N ILE A 558 -45.28 14.73 -51.96
CA ILE A 558 -45.79 13.64 -51.12
C ILE A 558 -45.60 14.04 -49.64
N GLN A 559 -46.68 14.02 -48.86
CA GLN A 559 -46.66 14.37 -47.43
C GLN A 559 -46.34 13.15 -46.56
N GLY A 560 -45.66 13.37 -45.43
CA GLY A 560 -45.44 12.32 -44.42
C GLY A 560 -44.43 11.25 -44.80
N VAL A 561 -43.39 11.60 -45.56
CA VAL A 561 -42.37 10.65 -46.04
C VAL A 561 -41.54 10.08 -44.89
N PHE A 562 -41.37 8.75 -44.88
CA PHE A 562 -40.41 8.05 -44.02
C PHE A 562 -39.16 7.72 -44.82
N LEU A 563 -37.98 7.94 -44.23
CA LEU A 563 -36.72 7.51 -44.81
C LEU A 563 -36.48 6.03 -44.52
N ARG A 564 -35.98 5.30 -45.52
CA ARG A 564 -35.61 3.88 -45.45
C ARG A 564 -34.14 3.71 -45.87
N GLY A 565 -33.53 2.60 -45.46
CA GLY A 565 -32.20 2.21 -45.95
C GLY A 565 -32.22 1.87 -47.44
N ASP A 566 -31.04 1.75 -48.04
CA ASP A 566 -30.87 1.31 -49.41
C ASP A 566 -31.19 -0.19 -49.55
N GLU A 567 -31.85 -0.53 -50.67
CA GLU A 567 -32.17 -1.89 -51.09
C GLU A 567 -31.69 -2.05 -52.53
N ASP A 568 -31.18 -3.23 -52.87
CA ASP A 568 -30.54 -3.49 -54.16
C ASP A 568 -31.52 -3.19 -55.33
N GLY A 569 -31.19 -2.17 -56.12
CA GLY A 569 -32.01 -1.66 -57.21
C GLY A 569 -32.90 -0.43 -56.92
N MET A 570 -32.84 0.21 -55.74
CA MET A 570 -33.39 1.56 -55.53
C MET A 570 -32.32 2.64 -55.71
N LEU A 571 -32.67 3.76 -56.36
CA LEU A 571 -31.77 4.91 -56.47
C LEU A 571 -31.80 5.75 -55.17
N PRO A 572 -30.64 6.24 -54.67
CA PRO A 572 -30.60 7.12 -53.50
C PRO A 572 -31.48 8.36 -53.69
N GLY A 573 -32.46 8.54 -52.80
CA GLY A 573 -33.43 9.65 -52.87
C GLY A 573 -34.71 9.37 -53.66
N GLU A 574 -35.03 8.13 -54.04
CA GLU A 574 -36.31 7.78 -54.67
C GLU A 574 -37.44 7.52 -53.63
N ILE A 575 -38.56 8.24 -53.70
CA ILE A 575 -39.75 8.04 -52.83
C ILE A 575 -40.83 7.18 -53.51
N ARG A 576 -41.52 6.32 -52.76
CA ARG A 576 -42.74 5.58 -53.18
C ARG A 576 -43.88 5.69 -52.15
N SER A 577 -45.12 5.39 -52.55
CA SER A 577 -46.36 5.54 -51.75
C SER A 577 -46.75 4.32 -50.90
N SER A 578 -47.40 4.55 -49.75
CA SER A 578 -47.85 3.52 -48.77
C SER A 578 -49.34 3.14 -48.87
N ALA A 579 -49.75 1.91 -48.49
CA ALA A 579 -51.16 1.45 -48.51
C ALA A 579 -51.50 0.21 -47.63
N LEU A 580 -52.68 0.21 -46.97
CA LEU A 580 -53.57 -0.97 -46.77
C LEU A 580 -55.03 -0.44 -46.67
N PRO A 581 -56.00 -1.02 -47.41
CA PRO A 581 -57.43 -0.75 -47.24
C PRO A 581 -58.08 -1.54 -46.09
N ASN A 582 -59.31 -1.17 -45.71
CA ASN A 582 -60.14 -1.96 -44.80
C ASN A 582 -60.50 -3.35 -45.41
N ILE A 583 -60.61 -4.37 -44.56
CA ILE A 583 -60.94 -5.75 -44.95
C ILE A 583 -62.38 -6.06 -44.54
N THR A 584 -63.23 -6.35 -45.53
CA THR A 584 -64.62 -6.80 -45.33
C THR A 584 -64.86 -8.11 -46.07
N ALA A 585 -65.63 -9.01 -45.45
CA ALA A 585 -65.99 -10.30 -46.04
C ALA A 585 -67.33 -10.82 -45.48
N GLN A 586 -68.02 -11.67 -46.25
CA GLN A 586 -69.31 -12.25 -45.88
C GLN A 586 -69.30 -13.75 -46.19
N PHE A 587 -69.64 -14.57 -45.21
CA PHE A 587 -69.70 -16.03 -45.34
C PHE A 587 -71.09 -16.52 -44.95
N GLY A 588 -71.78 -17.22 -45.85
CA GLY A 588 -73.13 -17.74 -45.62
C GLY A 588 -73.18 -19.27 -45.63
N SER A 589 -74.05 -19.85 -44.81
CA SER A 589 -74.35 -21.28 -44.83
C SER A 589 -75.86 -21.51 -44.81
N THR A 590 -76.32 -22.35 -45.74
CA THR A 590 -77.70 -22.87 -45.80
C THR A 590 -77.74 -24.19 -45.06
N PHE A 591 -78.71 -24.34 -44.15
CA PHE A 591 -78.98 -25.61 -43.49
C PHE A 591 -80.33 -26.16 -43.95
N ASP A 592 -80.43 -27.49 -44.04
CA ASP A 592 -81.65 -28.21 -44.38
C ASP A 592 -81.82 -29.36 -43.37
N GLY A 593 -82.84 -29.24 -42.50
CA GLY A 593 -83.06 -30.15 -41.36
C GLY A 593 -83.01 -29.45 -39.99
N GLN A 594 -83.23 -30.21 -38.91
CA GLN A 594 -83.26 -29.66 -37.55
C GLN A 594 -81.85 -29.37 -37.00
N VAL A 595 -81.60 -28.12 -36.60
CA VAL A 595 -80.35 -27.69 -35.96
C VAL A 595 -80.66 -26.93 -34.67
N TRP A 596 -80.05 -27.35 -33.56
CA TRP A 596 -80.06 -26.60 -32.30
C TRP A 596 -78.97 -25.52 -32.35
N LEU A 597 -79.36 -24.28 -32.58
CA LEU A 597 -78.45 -23.12 -32.53
C LEU A 597 -78.45 -22.54 -31.11
N SER A 598 -77.33 -22.65 -30.41
CA SER A 598 -77.13 -22.03 -29.10
C SER A 598 -76.66 -20.58 -29.26
N TRP A 599 -77.35 -19.64 -28.61
CA TRP A 599 -77.15 -18.21 -28.81
C TRP A 599 -76.18 -17.65 -27.76
N ASN A 600 -74.96 -17.32 -28.18
CA ASN A 600 -74.10 -16.38 -27.46
C ASN A 600 -73.87 -15.14 -28.33
N SER A 601 -74.25 -13.97 -27.82
CA SER A 601 -74.10 -12.68 -28.50
C SER A 601 -72.63 -12.24 -28.54
N ALA A 602 -71.87 -12.73 -29.52
CA ALA A 602 -70.48 -12.35 -29.70
C ALA A 602 -70.34 -10.89 -30.14
N GLN A 603 -69.59 -10.10 -29.35
CA GLN A 603 -69.10 -8.78 -29.74
C GLN A 603 -67.71 -8.94 -30.37
N GLY A 604 -67.49 -8.39 -31.57
CA GLY A 604 -66.23 -8.48 -32.30
C GLY A 604 -66.38 -8.17 -33.79
N SER A 605 -65.30 -8.35 -34.55
CA SER A 605 -65.25 -8.09 -36.00
C SER A 605 -66.00 -9.13 -36.83
N ALA A 606 -66.11 -10.37 -36.35
CA ALA A 606 -66.99 -11.38 -36.92
C ALA A 606 -68.33 -11.40 -36.15
N SER A 607 -69.41 -10.95 -36.79
CA SER A 607 -70.73 -10.84 -36.17
C SER A 607 -71.75 -11.71 -36.92
N PRO A 608 -72.48 -12.62 -36.24
CA PRO A 608 -73.48 -13.46 -36.89
C PRO A 608 -74.77 -12.67 -37.17
N VAL A 609 -75.25 -12.77 -38.40
CA VAL A 609 -76.52 -12.22 -38.88
C VAL A 609 -77.34 -13.38 -39.43
N VAL A 610 -78.46 -13.68 -38.78
CA VAL A 610 -79.37 -14.76 -39.20
C VAL A 610 -80.62 -14.13 -39.80
N THR A 611 -80.96 -14.51 -41.03
CA THR A 611 -82.21 -14.11 -41.68
C THR A 611 -83.06 -15.36 -41.90
N VAL A 612 -84.01 -15.58 -40.99
CA VAL A 612 -84.97 -16.69 -41.07
C VAL A 612 -86.22 -16.27 -41.83
N ASN A 613 -86.60 -17.06 -42.85
CA ASN A 613 -87.94 -17.03 -43.42
C ASN A 613 -88.76 -18.19 -42.84
N ASN A 614 -89.89 -17.85 -42.22
CA ASN A 614 -90.88 -18.71 -41.56
C ASN A 614 -90.50 -19.35 -40.21
N VAL A 615 -91.30 -18.99 -39.18
CA VAL A 615 -91.42 -19.67 -37.90
C VAL A 615 -92.67 -20.56 -37.93
N MET A 616 -92.57 -21.83 -37.56
CA MET A 616 -93.72 -22.69 -37.19
C MET A 616 -93.34 -23.72 -36.11
N HIS A 617 -93.99 -23.62 -34.96
CA HIS A 617 -94.35 -24.78 -34.11
C HIS A 617 -95.63 -25.43 -34.71
N PRO A 618 -96.18 -26.60 -34.29
CA PRO A 618 -95.86 -27.47 -33.15
C PRO A 618 -95.85 -29.00 -33.48
N LEU A 619 -95.90 -29.84 -32.43
CA LEU A 619 -96.37 -31.24 -32.33
C LEU A 619 -96.56 -32.11 -33.62
N SER A 620 -95.74 -33.17 -33.73
CA SER A 620 -95.92 -34.37 -34.58
C SER A 620 -96.00 -34.19 -36.11
N GLY A 621 -94.84 -33.97 -36.74
CA GLY A 621 -94.68 -34.08 -38.21
C GLY A 621 -93.54 -33.21 -38.74
N TYR A 622 -92.29 -33.65 -38.57
CA TYR A 622 -91.12 -32.82 -38.92
C TYR A 622 -91.03 -32.56 -40.43
N SER A 623 -91.14 -31.28 -40.82
CA SER A 623 -90.77 -30.76 -42.13
C SER A 623 -89.54 -29.87 -41.99
N ALA A 624 -88.68 -29.85 -43.01
CA ALA A 624 -87.42 -29.11 -42.97
C ALA A 624 -87.63 -27.59 -43.01
N VAL A 625 -86.73 -26.86 -42.33
CA VAL A 625 -86.67 -25.39 -42.35
C VAL A 625 -85.37 -24.98 -43.03
N THR A 626 -85.46 -24.39 -44.22
CA THR A 626 -84.31 -23.74 -44.88
C THR A 626 -84.12 -22.33 -44.35
N GLY A 627 -83.04 -22.10 -43.63
CA GLY A 627 -82.62 -20.79 -43.13
C GLY A 627 -81.20 -20.43 -43.59
N LEU A 628 -80.92 -19.14 -43.71
CA LEU A 628 -79.58 -18.60 -43.97
C LEU A 628 -79.00 -18.03 -42.68
N SER A 629 -77.87 -18.61 -42.25
CA SER A 629 -76.97 -17.99 -41.27
C SER A 629 -75.79 -17.37 -42.01
N GLN A 630 -75.49 -16.11 -41.71
CA GLN A 630 -74.37 -15.39 -42.28
C GLN A 630 -73.43 -14.90 -41.18
N MET A 631 -72.13 -14.91 -41.46
CA MET A 631 -71.10 -14.23 -40.68
C MET A 631 -70.61 -13.06 -41.52
N ASN A 632 -70.76 -11.85 -40.99
CA ASN A 632 -70.16 -10.66 -41.57
C ASN A 632 -68.85 -10.37 -40.83
N ILE A 633 -67.76 -10.18 -41.58
CA ILE A 633 -66.48 -9.70 -41.07
C ILE A 633 -66.33 -8.23 -41.45
N ASP A 634 -66.21 -7.40 -40.42
CA ASP A 634 -65.84 -5.98 -40.51
C ASP A 634 -64.73 -5.72 -39.48
N ALA A 635 -63.49 -5.63 -39.96
CA ALA A 635 -62.31 -5.51 -39.11
C ALA A 635 -62.32 -4.25 -38.21
N SER A 636 -63.01 -3.18 -38.64
CA SER A 636 -63.16 -1.94 -37.87
C SER A 636 -63.88 -2.14 -36.53
N ARG A 637 -64.70 -3.20 -36.43
CA ARG A 637 -65.49 -3.51 -35.22
C ARG A 637 -64.71 -4.28 -34.14
N SER A 638 -63.52 -4.81 -34.42
CA SER A 638 -62.60 -5.32 -33.38
C SER A 638 -61.40 -4.43 -33.11
N SER A 639 -61.01 -3.56 -34.04
CA SER A 639 -59.91 -2.62 -33.84
C SER A 639 -60.11 -1.36 -34.68
N GLY A 640 -60.06 -0.20 -34.02
CA GLY A 640 -60.13 1.12 -34.65
C GLY A 640 -58.92 1.46 -35.54
N VAL A 641 -57.96 0.55 -35.71
CA VAL A 641 -56.89 0.65 -36.72
C VAL A 641 -57.45 0.51 -38.14
N TYR A 642 -58.53 -0.26 -38.32
CA TYR A 642 -59.21 -0.39 -39.61
C TYR A 642 -60.32 0.66 -39.71
N GLN A 643 -60.22 1.57 -40.69
CA GLN A 643 -61.17 2.67 -40.87
C GLN A 643 -61.60 2.80 -42.33
N ASN A 644 -62.89 3.05 -42.56
CA ASN A 644 -63.42 3.30 -43.91
C ASN A 644 -63.01 4.70 -44.40
N GLY A 645 -62.56 4.78 -45.66
CA GLY A 645 -62.21 6.04 -46.31
C GLY A 645 -60.76 6.52 -46.12
N ILE A 646 -59.89 5.71 -45.51
CA ILE A 646 -58.45 5.97 -45.46
C ILE A 646 -57.76 5.28 -46.65
N ASN A 647 -56.98 6.07 -47.40
CA ASN A 647 -56.29 5.64 -48.63
C ASN A 647 -54.78 5.35 -48.44
N GLU A 648 -54.29 5.37 -47.20
CA GLU A 648 -52.88 5.25 -46.86
C GLU A 648 -52.71 4.40 -45.59
N VAL A 649 -51.70 3.53 -45.55
CA VAL A 649 -51.30 2.91 -44.27
C VAL A 649 -50.34 3.77 -43.49
N ARG A 650 -50.68 3.92 -42.21
CA ARG A 650 -49.86 4.60 -41.22
C ARG A 650 -49.53 3.61 -40.12
N PRO A 651 -48.25 3.23 -39.93
CA PRO A 651 -47.84 2.65 -38.65
C PRO A 651 -48.06 3.70 -37.54
N PRO A 652 -48.12 3.30 -36.25
CA PRO A 652 -48.13 4.26 -35.15
C PRO A 652 -46.93 5.21 -35.24
N SER A 653 -47.19 6.51 -35.40
CA SER A 653 -46.18 7.51 -35.79
C SER A 653 -46.22 8.76 -34.92
N ALA A 654 -45.06 9.28 -34.54
CA ALA A 654 -44.93 10.63 -33.96
C ALA A 654 -44.76 11.68 -35.07
N SER A 655 -45.41 12.84 -34.92
CA SER A 655 -45.25 13.97 -35.85
C SER A 655 -44.00 14.77 -35.51
N GLY A 656 -43.17 15.04 -36.50
CA GLY A 656 -41.97 15.87 -36.41
C GLY A 656 -41.59 16.36 -37.80
N MET A 657 -40.34 16.75 -38.02
CA MET A 657 -39.87 17.20 -39.33
C MET A 657 -38.42 16.79 -39.61
N TRP A 658 -38.17 16.51 -40.89
CA TRP A 658 -36.84 16.31 -41.44
C TRP A 658 -36.13 17.65 -41.60
N ILE A 659 -34.87 17.67 -41.20
CA ILE A 659 -33.91 18.77 -41.37
C ILE A 659 -32.66 18.26 -42.08
N ILE A 660 -31.97 19.14 -42.77
CA ILE A 660 -30.72 18.87 -43.49
C ILE A 660 -29.63 19.73 -42.87
N ARG A 661 -28.44 19.16 -42.63
CA ARG A 661 -27.26 19.94 -42.24
C ARG A 661 -26.75 20.72 -43.44
N VAL A 662 -26.75 22.04 -43.37
CA VAL A 662 -26.37 22.92 -44.48
C VAL A 662 -25.04 23.65 -44.30
N SER A 663 -24.46 23.62 -43.09
CA SER A 663 -23.08 24.08 -42.86
C SER A 663 -22.34 23.23 -41.84
N GLY A 664 -21.01 23.28 -41.92
CA GLY A 664 -20.12 22.63 -40.95
C GLY A 664 -20.04 23.41 -39.62
N THR A 665 -20.24 24.74 -39.68
CA THR A 665 -19.89 25.73 -38.67
C THR A 665 -20.31 25.37 -37.24
N PHE A 666 -19.34 24.97 -36.43
CA PHE A 666 -19.49 24.73 -35.01
C PHE A 666 -19.13 26.01 -34.25
N ASN A 667 -20.12 26.64 -33.60
CA ASN A 667 -19.85 27.75 -32.70
C ASN A 667 -19.63 27.19 -31.29
N ALA A 668 -18.39 26.80 -31.01
CA ALA A 668 -17.99 26.27 -29.71
C ALA A 668 -18.01 27.39 -28.67
N ALA A 669 -18.81 27.23 -27.62
CA ALA A 669 -18.29 27.63 -26.32
C ALA A 669 -17.15 26.66 -25.99
N ASP A 670 -15.97 27.21 -25.74
CA ASP A 670 -14.83 26.54 -25.10
C ASP A 670 -14.07 25.46 -25.89
N THR A 671 -13.47 25.91 -27.00
CA THR A 671 -12.08 25.56 -27.43
C THR A 671 -11.83 24.26 -28.22
N ASN A 672 -11.10 24.39 -29.34
CA ASN A 672 -10.39 23.31 -30.04
C ASN A 672 -9.06 23.87 -30.60
N PHE A 673 -7.95 23.16 -30.41
CA PHE A 673 -6.63 23.50 -30.94
C PHE A 673 -5.99 22.28 -31.58
N ASN A 674 -5.44 22.40 -32.80
CA ASN A 674 -4.66 21.34 -33.43
C ASN A 674 -3.46 21.92 -34.18
N VAL A 675 -2.26 21.36 -33.98
CA VAL A 675 -1.05 21.70 -34.75
C VAL A 675 -0.23 20.42 -34.94
N ILE A 676 -0.09 19.95 -36.18
CA ILE A 676 0.64 18.71 -36.53
C ILE A 676 1.68 19.04 -37.60
N ASN A 677 2.90 18.55 -37.41
CA ASN A 677 4.01 18.66 -38.34
C ASN A 677 4.69 17.28 -38.41
N GLY A 678 5.08 16.80 -39.60
CA GLY A 678 5.62 15.43 -39.73
C GLY A 678 6.24 15.12 -41.09
N ASP A 679 7.16 14.16 -41.07
CA ASP A 679 7.94 13.73 -42.23
C ASP A 679 7.29 12.55 -42.96
N ALA A 680 7.45 12.47 -44.28
CA ALA A 680 6.85 11.41 -45.11
C ALA A 680 7.48 10.01 -44.93
N SER A 681 8.65 9.94 -44.30
CA SER A 681 9.40 8.72 -43.99
C SER A 681 10.23 8.96 -42.74
N ALA A 682 10.39 7.95 -41.88
CA ALA A 682 11.22 8.04 -40.68
C ALA A 682 12.67 8.48 -41.01
N PRO A 683 13.14 9.63 -40.50
CA PRO A 683 14.53 10.08 -40.65
C PRO A 683 15.54 9.13 -40.01
N ASP A 684 16.81 9.27 -40.43
CA ASP A 684 17.92 8.47 -39.91
C ASP A 684 18.08 8.60 -38.38
N SER A 685 18.52 7.53 -37.74
CA SER A 685 18.74 7.49 -36.28
C SER A 685 19.72 8.57 -35.83
N GLY A 686 19.34 9.34 -34.80
CA GLY A 686 20.03 10.54 -34.31
C GLY A 686 19.48 11.86 -34.87
N THR A 687 18.63 11.84 -35.90
CA THR A 687 18.00 13.07 -36.43
C THR A 687 17.00 13.65 -35.43
N VAL A 688 17.06 14.97 -35.19
CA VAL A 688 16.08 15.68 -34.35
C VAL A 688 15.01 16.32 -35.23
N THR A 689 13.74 16.03 -34.95
CA THR A 689 12.58 16.69 -35.58
C THR A 689 11.65 17.27 -34.53
N PHE A 690 10.79 18.21 -34.94
CA PHE A 690 9.87 18.94 -34.07
C PHE A 690 8.44 18.88 -34.61
N GLY A 691 7.48 18.69 -33.72
CA GLY A 691 6.07 18.94 -34.03
C GLY A 691 5.76 20.43 -34.14
N GLY A 692 4.49 20.75 -34.37
CA GLY A 692 4.03 22.13 -34.39
C GLY A 692 4.06 22.81 -33.02
N ASP A 693 4.25 24.12 -33.01
CA ASP A 693 4.22 24.93 -31.78
C ASP A 693 2.77 25.36 -31.45
N LEU A 694 2.31 25.04 -30.24
CA LEU A 694 1.21 25.75 -29.58
C LEU A 694 1.77 27.04 -28.95
N ARG A 695 1.40 28.22 -29.45
CA ARG A 695 1.99 29.51 -29.03
C ARG A 695 0.98 30.42 -28.32
N SER A 696 1.44 31.06 -27.26
CA SER A 696 0.87 32.29 -26.69
C SER A 696 1.84 33.44 -26.97
N VAL A 697 1.36 34.52 -27.58
CA VAL A 697 2.19 35.63 -28.06
C VAL A 697 1.66 36.94 -27.48
N TYR A 698 2.54 37.72 -26.87
CA TYR A 698 2.30 39.11 -26.49
C TYR A 698 2.99 40.02 -27.49
N GLN A 699 2.21 40.85 -28.20
CA GLN A 699 2.70 41.77 -29.21
C GLN A 699 2.68 43.22 -28.71
N LEU A 700 3.72 43.97 -29.04
CA LEU A 700 3.80 45.42 -28.87
C LEU A 700 3.94 46.07 -30.25
N ASN A 701 3.07 47.02 -30.60
CA ASN A 701 3.06 47.67 -31.93
C ASN A 701 3.03 46.70 -33.13
N GLY A 702 2.43 45.52 -32.96
CA GLY A 702 2.35 44.47 -34.00
C GLY A 702 3.61 43.61 -34.16
N THR A 703 4.63 43.78 -33.32
CA THR A 703 5.78 42.89 -33.25
C THR A 703 5.71 41.99 -32.02
N ASP A 704 6.11 40.73 -32.15
CA ASP A 704 6.15 39.76 -31.05
C ASP A 704 7.19 40.22 -30.00
N PHE A 705 6.72 40.70 -28.85
CA PHE A 705 7.55 41.18 -27.75
C PHE A 705 7.94 40.04 -26.81
N ALA A 706 7.01 39.10 -26.57
CA ALA A 706 7.29 37.84 -25.88
C ALA A 706 6.41 36.71 -26.44
N THR A 707 6.98 35.51 -26.61
CA THR A 707 6.26 34.31 -27.04
C THR A 707 6.56 33.14 -26.13
N LEU A 708 5.53 32.47 -25.60
CA LEU A 708 5.66 31.16 -24.96
C LEU A 708 5.11 30.09 -25.90
N ALA A 709 5.93 29.10 -26.23
CA ALA A 709 5.60 28.00 -27.14
C ALA A 709 5.70 26.63 -26.45
N PHE A 710 4.77 25.72 -26.76
CA PHE A 710 4.78 24.32 -26.35
C PHE A 710 4.84 23.42 -27.59
N ARG A 711 5.81 22.49 -27.67
CA ARG A 711 6.03 21.65 -28.85
C ARG A 711 6.66 20.30 -28.49
N PRO A 712 6.38 19.20 -29.21
CA PRO A 712 7.12 17.96 -29.04
C PRO A 712 8.43 17.99 -29.86
N ARG A 713 9.47 17.34 -29.34
CA ARG A 713 10.77 17.11 -29.95
C ARG A 713 11.04 15.62 -30.02
N VAL A 714 11.36 15.10 -31.20
CA VAL A 714 11.66 13.69 -31.45
C VAL A 714 13.12 13.57 -31.84
N THR A 715 13.88 12.70 -31.18
CA THR A 715 15.20 12.28 -31.67
C THR A 715 15.09 10.84 -32.13
N TRP A 716 15.14 10.63 -33.46
CA TRP A 716 14.81 9.36 -34.08
C TRP A 716 15.76 8.25 -33.62
N GLY A 717 15.20 7.10 -33.22
CA GLY A 717 15.96 5.99 -32.64
C GLY A 717 16.52 6.25 -31.22
N THR A 718 16.21 7.37 -30.57
CA THR A 718 16.68 7.69 -29.20
C THR A 718 15.54 8.00 -28.21
N GLY A 719 14.53 8.77 -28.61
CA GLY A 719 13.38 9.05 -27.75
C GLY A 719 12.57 10.29 -28.14
N VAL A 720 11.43 10.48 -27.46
CA VAL A 720 10.52 11.63 -27.64
C VAL A 720 10.45 12.43 -26.34
N THR A 721 10.50 13.75 -26.43
CA THR A 721 10.37 14.69 -25.31
C THR A 721 9.42 15.84 -25.64
N GLY A 722 8.79 16.43 -24.62
CA GLY A 722 8.13 17.73 -24.77
C GLY A 722 9.13 18.88 -24.64
N GLU A 723 8.80 20.06 -25.16
CA GLU A 723 9.62 21.27 -25.06
C GLU A 723 8.73 22.50 -24.81
N ILE A 724 9.07 23.27 -23.78
CA ILE A 724 8.51 24.60 -23.50
C ILE A 724 9.59 25.63 -23.86
N ARG A 725 9.24 26.65 -24.64
CA ARG A 725 10.17 27.66 -25.13
C ARG A 725 9.63 29.06 -24.91
N LEU A 726 10.31 29.86 -24.10
CA LEU A 726 10.08 31.30 -23.96
C LEU A 726 11.04 32.06 -24.87
N ILE A 727 10.49 32.87 -25.75
CA ILE A 727 11.22 33.80 -26.63
C ILE A 727 10.92 35.20 -26.11
N ASP A 728 11.94 35.92 -25.69
CA ASP A 728 11.88 37.28 -25.18
C ASP A 728 12.58 38.21 -26.20
N ALA A 729 11.81 39.14 -26.76
CA ALA A 729 12.25 40.13 -27.73
C ALA A 729 12.10 41.57 -27.19
N SER A 730 12.07 41.72 -25.85
CA SER A 730 12.01 43.02 -25.17
C SER A 730 13.26 43.90 -25.36
N THR A 731 14.34 43.34 -25.89
CA THR A 731 15.58 44.05 -26.22
C THR A 731 15.96 43.84 -27.69
N SER A 732 16.98 44.56 -28.18
CA SER A 732 17.50 44.40 -29.55
C SER A 732 18.09 43.01 -29.85
N THR A 733 18.25 42.15 -28.84
CA THR A 733 18.70 40.76 -28.99
C THR A 733 17.62 39.81 -28.48
N VAL A 734 17.09 38.96 -29.37
CA VAL A 734 16.06 37.97 -29.01
C VAL A 734 16.67 36.85 -28.16
N ALA A 735 16.24 36.75 -26.91
CA ALA A 735 16.68 35.70 -25.99
C ALA A 735 15.70 34.53 -26.01
N THR A 736 16.19 33.32 -26.25
CA THR A 736 15.36 32.08 -26.18
C THR A 736 15.78 31.25 -24.96
N LYS A 737 14.81 30.91 -24.11
CA LYS A 737 14.94 29.97 -23.00
C LYS A 737 14.10 28.73 -23.28
N THR A 738 14.70 27.55 -23.15
CA THR A 738 14.05 26.28 -23.48
C THR A 738 14.13 25.32 -22.29
N TRP A 739 12.98 24.77 -21.91
CA TRP A 739 12.84 23.69 -20.94
C TRP A 739 12.40 22.42 -21.67
N THR A 740 13.18 21.35 -21.55
CA THR A 740 12.83 20.05 -22.14
C THR A 740 12.14 19.20 -21.08
N MET A 741 10.97 18.66 -21.41
CA MET A 741 10.30 17.67 -20.57
C MET A 741 11.05 16.33 -20.60
N PRO A 742 11.02 15.57 -19.49
CA PRO A 742 11.63 14.25 -19.40
C PRO A 742 11.20 13.30 -20.52
N GLY A 743 12.16 12.51 -21.01
CA GLY A 743 11.87 11.20 -21.59
C GLY A 743 11.71 10.14 -20.48
N GLU A 744 10.87 9.14 -20.75
CA GLU A 744 10.56 7.86 -20.05
C GLU A 744 10.47 7.78 -18.50
N GLU A 745 11.26 8.53 -17.71
CA GLU A 745 11.28 8.49 -16.25
C GLU A 745 10.61 9.72 -15.55
N GLY A 746 9.98 10.61 -16.30
CA GLY A 746 9.03 11.61 -15.75
C GLY A 746 9.61 12.75 -14.90
N GLN A 747 10.92 13.04 -14.98
CA GLN A 747 11.58 14.11 -14.21
C GLN A 747 11.84 15.44 -14.98
N LEU A 748 11.25 16.56 -14.55
CA LEU A 748 11.53 17.89 -15.16
C LEU A 748 13.01 18.30 -14.99
N VAL A 749 13.71 18.62 -16.08
CA VAL A 749 15.14 18.97 -16.07
C VAL A 749 15.38 20.34 -16.68
N ALA A 750 16.10 21.21 -15.95
CA ALA A 750 16.59 22.46 -16.49
C ALA A 750 17.92 22.21 -17.22
N VAL A 751 17.97 22.54 -18.51
CA VAL A 751 19.23 22.59 -19.28
C VAL A 751 19.68 24.04 -19.39
N ASP A 752 20.98 24.28 -19.28
CA ASP A 752 21.56 25.60 -19.50
C ASP A 752 21.62 25.96 -21.00
N SER A 753 22.06 27.18 -21.30
CA SER A 753 22.20 27.66 -22.69
C SER A 753 23.30 26.93 -23.50
N ALA A 754 24.10 26.06 -22.88
CA ALA A 754 25.07 25.19 -23.54
C ALA A 754 24.54 23.76 -23.74
N GLY A 755 23.32 23.45 -23.29
CA GLY A 755 22.72 22.13 -23.34
C GLY A 755 23.18 21.19 -22.23
N THR A 756 23.86 21.69 -21.19
CA THR A 756 24.33 20.89 -20.07
C THR A 756 23.18 20.63 -19.09
N THR A 757 23.05 19.38 -18.67
CA THR A 757 22.02 18.93 -17.75
C THR A 757 22.26 19.48 -16.34
N VAL A 758 21.49 20.49 -15.93
CA VAL A 758 21.48 20.96 -14.53
C VAL A 758 20.50 20.08 -13.74
N ALA A 759 20.80 19.82 -12.46
CA ALA A 759 20.13 18.78 -11.68
C ALA A 759 18.58 18.86 -11.74
N PRO A 760 17.91 17.70 -11.87
CA PRO A 760 16.47 17.66 -12.16
C PRO A 760 15.61 18.08 -10.96
N ILE A 761 14.47 18.73 -11.24
CA ILE A 761 13.74 19.54 -10.26
C ILE A 761 12.72 18.73 -9.42
N VAL A 762 12.00 17.74 -9.97
CA VAL A 762 11.13 16.83 -9.20
C VAL A 762 11.02 15.46 -9.89
N ARG A 763 11.22 14.35 -9.14
CA ARG A 763 10.87 12.96 -9.53
C ARG A 763 9.67 12.51 -8.69
N ALA A 764 8.58 12.08 -9.32
CA ALA A 764 7.29 11.87 -8.63
C ALA A 764 6.86 10.41 -8.46
N THR A 765 7.70 9.43 -8.82
CA THR A 765 7.30 8.00 -8.82
C THR A 765 8.39 7.00 -8.42
N GLN A 766 9.57 7.46 -7.99
CA GLN A 766 10.39 6.62 -7.12
C GLN A 766 9.85 6.75 -5.70
N GLN A 767 9.73 5.62 -5.01
CA GLN A 767 9.75 5.58 -3.55
C GLN A 767 10.87 6.51 -3.09
N PHE A 768 10.61 7.43 -2.16
CA PHE A 768 11.61 8.39 -1.68
C PHE A 768 12.65 7.66 -0.83
N GLN A 769 13.52 6.89 -1.49
CA GLN A 769 14.75 6.38 -0.91
C GLN A 769 15.65 7.59 -0.68
N LEU A 770 15.60 8.07 0.57
CA LEU A 770 16.72 8.70 1.21
C LEU A 770 17.91 7.73 1.08
N ASN A 771 18.73 7.92 0.04
CA ASN A 771 20.03 7.25 -0.09
C ASN A 771 20.98 7.87 0.94
N ASN A 772 20.74 7.59 2.22
CA ASN A 772 21.47 8.00 3.44
C ASN A 772 21.74 9.51 3.66
N ASP A 773 21.56 10.36 2.65
CA ASP A 773 21.96 11.76 2.66
C ASP A 773 20.73 12.67 2.79
N ASN A 774 20.32 12.87 4.06
CA ASN A 774 19.17 13.68 4.46
C ASN A 774 19.30 15.15 4.01
N ASN A 775 18.39 15.62 3.15
CA ASN A 775 18.42 17.01 2.68
C ASN A 775 17.02 17.65 2.68
N PHE A 776 16.92 18.86 3.26
CA PHE A 776 15.70 19.68 3.30
C PHE A 776 16.08 21.13 2.97
N PHE A 777 15.27 21.79 2.14
CA PHE A 777 15.68 22.98 1.37
C PHE A 777 16.04 24.21 2.22
N GLY A 778 17.14 24.87 1.86
CA GLY A 778 17.49 26.23 2.29
C GLY A 778 18.20 27.00 1.17
N LEU A 779 17.57 28.07 0.66
CA LEU A 779 18.14 28.94 -0.37
C LEU A 779 18.83 30.14 0.28
N SER A 780 20.06 30.44 -0.14
CA SER A 780 20.77 31.67 0.21
C SER A 780 21.31 32.34 -1.05
N PHE A 781 21.07 33.64 -1.18
CA PHE A 781 21.44 34.44 -2.35
C PHE A 781 22.54 35.44 -1.97
N ASN A 782 23.71 35.34 -2.61
CA ASN A 782 24.62 36.47 -2.69
C ASN A 782 25.40 36.47 -4.02
N GLY A 783 25.79 37.66 -4.45
CA GLY A 783 26.18 38.05 -5.81
C GLY A 783 27.02 37.09 -6.65
N GLY A 784 26.51 36.80 -7.86
CA GLY A 784 27.29 36.51 -9.06
C GLY A 784 28.05 35.18 -9.08
N THR A 785 27.51 34.22 -9.84
CA THR A 785 27.97 32.82 -9.99
C THR A 785 27.39 31.89 -8.95
N VAL A 786 26.40 31.07 -9.36
CA VAL A 786 25.99 29.88 -8.61
C VAL A 786 27.07 28.80 -8.79
N GLN A 787 28.19 28.94 -8.08
CA GLN A 787 28.90 27.73 -7.69
C GLN A 787 28.02 27.04 -6.66
N ALA A 788 27.41 25.93 -7.06
CA ALA A 788 27.00 24.88 -6.14
C ALA A 788 28.27 24.24 -5.55
N SER A 789 29.02 25.03 -4.78
CA SER A 789 30.05 24.55 -3.87
C SER A 789 29.29 23.75 -2.82
N PHE A 790 29.30 22.43 -2.98
CA PHE A 790 28.86 21.48 -1.97
C PHE A 790 29.59 21.82 -0.67
N LEU A 791 28.99 22.62 0.20
CA LEU A 791 29.50 22.78 1.54
C LEU A 791 29.22 21.44 2.21
N ASN A 792 30.28 20.62 2.27
CA ASN A 792 30.29 19.34 2.94
C ASN A 792 30.11 19.61 4.44
N ILE A 793 28.87 19.82 4.85
CA ILE A 793 28.45 19.79 6.25
C ILE A 793 28.23 18.31 6.59
N SER A 794 29.31 17.53 6.44
CA SER A 794 29.35 16.09 6.76
C SER A 794 29.05 15.84 8.24
N ASN A 795 29.33 16.85 9.08
CA ASN A 795 28.77 17.02 10.39
C ASN A 795 27.89 18.28 10.38
N VAL A 796 26.56 18.14 10.53
CA VAL A 796 25.78 19.24 11.12
C VAL A 796 26.14 19.26 12.60
N ASP A 797 27.19 20.01 12.89
CA ASP A 797 27.73 20.14 14.24
C ASP A 797 26.74 20.99 15.05
N PHE A 798 25.76 20.31 15.66
CA PHE A 798 24.72 20.88 16.53
C PHE A 798 25.34 21.33 17.87
N ASN A 799 26.38 22.17 17.79
CA ASN A 799 27.07 22.80 18.91
C ASN A 799 26.12 23.78 19.61
N GLY A 800 25.32 23.23 20.54
CA GLY A 800 24.30 23.98 21.29
C GLY A 800 22.89 23.95 20.70
N LEU A 801 22.41 22.82 20.17
CA LEU A 801 20.98 22.67 19.88
C LEU A 801 20.15 22.66 21.19
N TRP A 802 19.36 23.71 21.41
CA TRP A 802 18.52 23.86 22.60
C TRP A 802 17.08 23.38 22.34
N VAL A 803 16.81 22.09 22.57
CA VAL A 803 15.46 21.52 22.40
C VAL A 803 14.57 21.86 23.60
N HIS A 804 13.74 22.89 23.47
CA HIS A 804 12.71 23.26 24.45
C HIS A 804 11.33 22.73 24.04
N THR A 805 11.12 21.42 24.15
CA THR A 805 9.84 20.76 23.83
C THR A 805 9.36 19.90 25.00
N SER A 806 8.05 19.81 25.20
CA SER A 806 7.46 18.95 26.24
C SER A 806 7.59 17.44 25.92
N THR A 807 7.85 17.11 24.65
CA THR A 807 8.13 15.75 24.17
C THR A 807 9.17 15.79 23.05
N MET A 808 10.03 14.78 23.00
CA MET A 808 10.83 14.41 21.83
C MET A 808 10.31 13.04 21.36
N SER A 809 10.01 12.90 20.07
CA SER A 809 9.56 11.64 19.48
C SER A 809 10.55 11.24 18.38
N VAL A 810 11.14 10.06 18.52
CA VAL A 810 11.96 9.41 17.49
C VAL A 810 11.14 8.26 16.95
N ASN A 811 10.78 8.31 15.67
CA ASN A 811 10.00 7.27 15.01
C ASN A 811 10.61 7.00 13.63
N GLY A 812 11.32 5.87 13.53
CA GLY A 812 12.00 5.44 12.31
C GLY A 812 12.90 4.24 12.59
N SER A 813 12.89 3.26 11.70
CA SER A 813 13.67 2.02 11.81
C SER A 813 14.70 1.93 10.69
N ILE A 814 15.94 1.61 11.05
CA ILE A 814 17.06 1.16 10.22
C ILE A 814 17.40 2.05 8.99
N ASN A 815 18.35 2.98 9.20
CA ASN A 815 19.39 3.37 8.22
C ASN A 815 20.46 4.35 8.79
N ASN A 816 20.43 4.68 10.09
CA ASN A 816 21.49 5.48 10.71
C ASN A 816 22.83 4.74 10.66
N ASN A 817 23.87 5.38 10.12
CA ASN A 817 25.23 4.86 10.12
C ASN A 817 25.86 4.95 11.52
N VAL A 818 25.43 4.08 12.43
CA VAL A 818 25.94 3.98 13.81
C VAL A 818 27.43 3.62 13.88
N ALA A 819 28.10 3.32 12.76
CA ALA A 819 29.56 3.19 12.70
C ALA A 819 30.29 4.55 12.79
N ALA A 820 29.59 5.67 12.65
CA ALA A 820 30.14 7.01 12.93
C ALA A 820 30.23 7.28 14.45
N GLN A 821 31.34 7.88 14.88
CA GLN A 821 31.58 8.28 16.27
C GLN A 821 30.54 9.32 16.72
N GLY A 822 29.84 9.05 17.83
CA GLY A 822 28.78 9.93 18.35
C GLY A 822 27.80 9.23 19.29
N MET A 823 26.83 10.00 19.79
CA MET A 823 25.65 9.49 20.50
C MET A 823 24.45 9.50 19.55
N HIS A 824 23.73 8.38 19.48
CA HIS A 824 22.59 8.15 18.61
C HIS A 824 21.38 7.72 19.44
N PHE A 825 20.19 8.19 19.08
CA PHE A 825 18.92 7.70 19.63
C PHE A 825 18.15 6.96 18.53
N LEU A 826 17.68 5.75 18.79
CA LEU A 826 16.99 4.91 17.80
C LEU A 826 15.69 4.32 18.36
N TRP A 827 14.87 3.79 17.46
CA TRP A 827 13.69 3.00 17.76
C TRP A 827 13.79 1.67 17.01
N ASN A 828 13.59 0.57 17.73
CA ASN A 828 13.49 -0.78 17.20
C ASN A 828 14.76 -1.21 16.44
N GLU A 829 15.94 -1.09 17.08
CA GLU A 829 17.21 -1.60 16.54
C GLU A 829 17.12 -3.12 16.29
N THR A 830 16.56 -3.88 17.24
CA THR A 830 16.13 -5.26 17.00
C THR A 830 14.75 -5.27 16.34
N GLY A 831 14.73 -5.49 15.02
CA GLY A 831 13.51 -5.40 14.21
C GLY A 831 12.33 -6.23 14.73
N GLY A 832 11.32 -5.55 15.29
CA GLY A 832 10.04 -6.11 15.72
C GLY A 832 9.82 -6.18 17.23
N GLN A 833 10.76 -5.70 18.05
CA GLN A 833 10.67 -5.72 19.51
C GLN A 833 10.04 -4.46 20.12
N GLY A 834 9.99 -3.34 19.39
CA GLY A 834 9.49 -2.06 19.91
C GLY A 834 10.41 -1.42 20.96
N GLU A 835 11.72 -1.62 20.78
CA GLU A 835 12.78 -1.12 21.66
C GLU A 835 13.11 0.36 21.40
N GLY A 836 13.74 1.03 22.37
CA GLY A 836 14.19 2.42 22.25
C GLY A 836 15.61 2.55 22.78
N ASP A 837 16.54 2.90 21.89
CA ASP A 837 17.95 2.60 22.08
C ASP A 837 18.80 3.88 22.14
N ILE A 838 19.83 3.88 22.99
CA ILE A 838 20.84 4.96 23.09
C ILE A 838 22.20 4.37 22.78
N VAL A 839 22.70 4.59 21.57
CA VAL A 839 23.95 4.00 21.07
C VAL A 839 25.08 5.02 21.14
N ILE A 840 26.14 4.70 21.87
CA ILE A 840 27.36 5.52 21.96
C ILE A 840 28.50 4.85 21.19
N ASN A 841 28.78 5.32 19.97
CA ASN A 841 29.97 4.91 19.24
C ASN A 841 31.16 5.80 19.64
N ARG A 842 32.20 5.16 20.21
CA ARG A 842 33.41 5.84 20.69
C ARG A 842 34.41 6.25 19.61
N GLY A 843 34.27 5.75 18.38
CA GLY A 843 35.28 5.89 17.32
C GLY A 843 36.64 5.38 17.78
N GLY A 844 37.67 6.24 17.66
CA GLY A 844 39.01 5.97 18.17
C GLY A 844 39.26 6.40 19.63
N GLY A 845 38.25 6.95 20.32
CA GLY A 845 38.35 7.42 21.70
C GLY A 845 38.07 6.34 22.75
N VAL A 846 38.18 6.70 24.04
CA VAL A 846 37.88 5.80 25.17
C VAL A 846 36.39 5.43 25.19
N GLY A 847 35.50 6.41 24.98
CA GLY A 847 34.06 6.22 24.90
C GLY A 847 33.31 6.24 26.23
N GLY A 848 31.98 6.22 26.16
CA GLY A 848 31.07 6.17 27.30
C GLY A 848 29.99 7.26 27.28
N LEU A 849 28.91 7.06 28.05
CA LEU A 849 27.86 8.05 28.31
C LEU A 849 28.12 8.72 29.66
N HIS A 850 28.14 10.05 29.71
CA HIS A 850 28.35 10.81 30.94
C HIS A 850 27.16 11.73 31.22
N VAL A 851 26.36 11.39 32.24
CA VAL A 851 25.17 12.14 32.64
C VAL A 851 25.53 13.02 33.84
N ARG A 852 25.42 14.33 33.70
CA ARG A 852 25.69 15.30 34.77
C ARG A 852 24.40 15.89 35.33
N VAL A 853 24.31 16.00 36.65
CA VAL A 853 23.33 16.83 37.35
C VAL A 853 24.05 18.09 37.82
N VAL A 854 23.49 19.25 37.50
CA VAL A 854 24.09 20.56 37.77
C VAL A 854 23.08 21.44 38.50
N ASN A 855 23.57 22.47 39.21
CA ASN A 855 22.71 23.49 39.79
C ASN A 855 22.03 24.36 38.69
N GLN A 856 21.05 25.18 39.08
CA GLN A 856 20.24 25.99 38.15
C GLN A 856 21.08 26.87 37.21
N ASP A 857 22.18 27.44 37.71
CA ASP A 857 23.07 28.32 36.95
C ASP A 857 24.14 27.55 36.14
N ASN A 858 24.15 26.21 36.20
CA ASN A 858 25.16 25.34 35.60
C ASN A 858 26.62 25.70 35.99
N THR A 859 26.79 26.18 37.23
CA THR A 859 28.08 26.59 37.81
C THR A 859 28.70 25.53 38.72
N ILE A 860 27.89 24.59 39.23
CA ILE A 860 28.31 23.48 40.09
C ILE A 860 27.71 22.18 39.56
N GLN A 861 28.54 21.14 39.41
CA GLN A 861 28.09 19.77 39.17
C GLN A 861 27.80 19.10 40.52
N GLU A 862 26.54 18.80 40.78
CA GLU A 862 26.06 18.19 42.04
C GLU A 862 26.39 16.69 42.09
N THR A 863 26.24 15.99 40.95
CA THR A 863 26.68 14.59 40.79
C THR A 863 26.84 14.27 39.30
N ALA A 864 27.51 13.16 38.99
CA ALA A 864 27.50 12.57 37.67
C ALA A 864 27.41 11.05 37.71
N PHE A 865 27.02 10.46 36.59
CA PHE A 865 26.93 9.03 36.34
C PHE A 865 27.67 8.73 35.03
N THR A 866 28.62 7.81 35.06
CA THR A 866 29.43 7.45 33.89
C THR A 866 29.17 6.00 33.51
N PHE A 867 28.69 5.77 32.30
CA PHE A 867 28.61 4.44 31.70
C PHE A 867 29.83 4.27 30.79
N SER A 868 30.80 3.49 31.23
CA SER A 868 32.05 3.22 30.51
C SER A 868 31.88 2.13 29.46
N TYR A 869 32.76 2.11 28.45
CA TYR A 869 32.68 1.18 27.31
C TYR A 869 32.91 -0.29 27.67
N ASP A 870 33.46 -0.56 28.86
CA ASP A 870 33.69 -1.88 29.45
C ASP A 870 32.48 -2.38 30.25
N GLY A 871 31.36 -1.66 30.21
CA GLY A 871 30.12 -1.99 30.93
C GLY A 871 30.11 -1.53 32.39
N ILE A 872 31.14 -0.81 32.85
CA ILE A 872 31.17 -0.26 34.21
C ILE A 872 30.26 0.97 34.29
N LEU A 873 29.24 0.91 35.16
CA LEU A 873 28.51 2.07 35.64
C LEU A 873 29.21 2.63 36.88
N ASP A 874 29.93 3.73 36.72
CA ASP A 874 30.44 4.52 37.84
C ASP A 874 29.36 5.47 38.35
N CYS A 875 28.90 5.19 39.57
CA CYS A 875 28.09 6.06 40.39
C CYS A 875 28.93 6.43 41.63
N PRO A 876 29.68 7.56 41.65
CA PRO A 876 30.58 7.90 42.76
C PRO A 876 29.89 8.02 44.13
N ASN A 877 28.58 8.30 44.11
CA ASN A 877 27.72 8.40 45.29
C ASN A 877 26.86 7.14 45.54
N GLY A 878 27.10 6.05 44.81
CA GLY A 878 26.40 4.76 44.87
C GLY A 878 24.95 4.79 44.39
N ASN A 879 24.44 3.64 43.96
CA ASN A 879 23.03 3.47 43.59
C ASN A 879 22.19 3.20 44.85
N GLN A 880 21.13 3.98 45.05
CA GLN A 880 20.20 3.84 46.18
C GLN A 880 18.92 3.09 45.76
N SER A 881 18.55 2.05 46.50
CA SER A 881 17.36 1.23 46.25
C SER A 881 16.43 1.15 47.46
N VAL A 882 15.19 0.71 47.23
CA VAL A 882 14.10 0.53 48.21
C VAL A 882 13.91 1.77 49.10
N GLY A 883 13.47 2.87 48.49
CA GLY A 883 13.16 4.11 49.21
C GLY A 883 14.36 4.85 49.80
N GLY A 884 15.57 4.62 49.27
CA GLY A 884 16.82 5.23 49.74
C GLY A 884 17.55 4.44 50.83
N ARG A 885 17.00 3.30 51.25
CA ARG A 885 17.50 2.55 52.43
C ARG A 885 18.77 1.76 52.19
N ILE A 886 18.97 1.25 50.98
CA ILE A 886 20.15 0.45 50.62
C ILE A 886 20.97 1.21 49.60
N ARG A 887 22.23 1.53 49.92
CA ARG A 887 23.25 1.90 48.93
C ARG A 887 24.00 0.64 48.56
N ALA A 888 23.87 0.21 47.30
CA ALA A 888 24.49 -1.01 46.82
C ALA A 888 25.99 -0.78 46.53
N PHE A 889 26.81 -1.78 46.87
CA PHE A 889 28.26 -1.88 46.59
C PHE A 889 29.08 -0.66 47.04
N THR A 890 29.52 -0.67 48.30
CA THR A 890 30.43 0.37 48.84
C THR A 890 31.89 -0.04 48.84
N ASP A 891 32.17 -1.35 48.91
CA ASP A 891 33.49 -1.96 48.76
C ASP A 891 33.33 -3.44 48.38
N VAL A 892 34.38 -4.05 47.81
CA VAL A 892 34.41 -5.46 47.39
C VAL A 892 35.70 -6.11 47.88
N GLY A 893 35.57 -7.04 48.83
CA GLY A 893 36.64 -7.94 49.24
C GLY A 893 36.60 -9.24 48.44
N ALA A 894 37.68 -10.04 48.50
CA ALA A 894 37.86 -11.22 47.63
C ALA A 894 36.64 -12.15 47.52
N ASN A 895 35.96 -12.44 48.65
CA ASN A 895 34.75 -13.28 48.71
C ASN A 895 33.55 -12.55 49.38
N GLN A 896 33.53 -11.20 49.40
CA GLN A 896 32.50 -10.45 50.12
C GLN A 896 32.12 -9.12 49.45
N VAL A 897 30.84 -8.78 49.51
CA VAL A 897 30.32 -7.48 49.08
C VAL A 897 29.85 -6.68 50.29
N MET A 898 30.28 -5.42 50.38
CA MET A 898 29.77 -4.47 51.36
C MET A 898 28.65 -3.60 50.79
N LEU A 899 27.62 -3.36 51.60
CA LEU A 899 26.50 -2.47 51.30
C LEU A 899 26.22 -1.59 52.52
N ILE A 900 25.72 -0.37 52.32
CA ILE A 900 25.18 0.44 53.41
C ILE A 900 23.66 0.24 53.46
N VAL A 901 23.16 -0.17 54.62
CA VAL A 901 21.71 -0.34 54.90
C VAL A 901 21.34 0.58 56.05
N ASP A 902 20.40 1.48 55.82
CA ASP A 902 19.93 2.51 56.77
C ASP A 902 21.09 3.30 57.43
N GLY A 903 22.15 3.57 56.66
CA GLY A 903 23.34 4.32 57.11
C GLY A 903 24.45 3.48 57.76
N ALA A 904 24.27 2.17 57.95
CA ALA A 904 25.28 1.28 58.53
C ALA A 904 25.78 0.23 57.54
N THR A 905 27.10 -0.04 57.54
CA THR A 905 27.71 -1.08 56.70
C THR A 905 27.22 -2.49 57.09
N LYS A 906 26.98 -3.31 56.06
CA LYS A 906 26.62 -4.73 56.12
C LYS A 906 27.41 -5.50 55.08
N ILE A 907 27.72 -6.76 55.39
CA ILE A 907 28.43 -7.69 54.52
C ILE A 907 27.43 -8.72 53.96
N ILE A 908 27.60 -9.08 52.68
CA ILE A 908 27.08 -10.31 52.09
C ILE A 908 28.30 -11.15 51.68
N SER A 909 28.47 -12.31 52.31
CA SER A 909 29.47 -13.30 51.91
C SER A 909 29.03 -13.98 50.61
N LEU A 910 29.95 -14.08 49.64
CA LEU A 910 29.73 -14.71 48.34
C LEU A 910 30.69 -15.91 48.24
N SER A 911 30.27 -17.04 48.80
CA SER A 911 31.10 -18.25 48.93
C SER A 911 30.59 -19.37 48.04
N ASP A 912 31.15 -19.51 46.84
CA ASP A 912 30.90 -20.65 45.95
C ASP A 912 31.53 -21.93 46.53
N SER A 913 30.80 -23.05 46.49
CA SER A 913 31.17 -24.30 47.17
C SER A 913 31.25 -25.48 46.17
N ASP A 914 32.17 -25.37 45.22
CA ASP A 914 32.46 -26.38 44.18
C ASP A 914 33.73 -27.18 44.54
N GLU A 915 33.78 -28.46 44.21
CA GLU A 915 34.98 -29.31 44.41
C GLU A 915 36.19 -28.79 43.63
N ARG A 916 35.98 -28.23 42.43
CA ARG A 916 37.02 -27.66 41.56
C ARG A 916 37.69 -26.40 42.14
N LEU A 917 37.04 -25.77 43.12
CA LEU A 917 37.52 -24.57 43.81
C LEU A 917 38.17 -24.89 45.17
N LYS A 918 38.32 -26.17 45.51
CA LYS A 918 38.87 -26.64 46.78
C LYS A 918 40.05 -27.56 46.54
N GLU A 919 41.10 -27.38 47.33
CA GLU A 919 42.26 -28.27 47.39
C GLU A 919 42.40 -28.87 48.80
N ASN A 920 43.05 -30.03 48.92
CA ASN A 920 43.23 -30.73 50.19
C ASN A 920 41.91 -31.03 50.94
N ILE A 921 40.86 -31.43 50.22
CA ILE A 921 39.58 -31.82 50.79
C ILE A 921 39.77 -33.05 51.69
N ILE A 922 39.51 -32.89 52.98
CA ILE A 922 39.55 -33.93 54.00
C ILE A 922 38.21 -33.96 54.75
N ASP A 923 37.87 -35.11 55.34
CA ASP A 923 36.68 -35.23 56.18
C ASP A 923 36.79 -34.31 57.41
N ALA A 924 35.67 -33.70 57.79
CA ALA A 924 35.61 -32.83 58.96
C ALA A 924 35.75 -33.64 60.26
N ASP A 925 36.43 -33.06 61.25
CA ASP A 925 36.70 -33.71 62.54
C ASP A 925 35.41 -33.84 63.38
N GLU A 926 34.89 -35.07 63.45
CA GLU A 926 33.67 -35.42 64.20
C GLU A 926 33.81 -35.15 65.71
N GLU A 927 34.98 -35.38 66.32
CA GLU A 927 35.19 -35.20 67.77
C GLU A 927 35.31 -33.71 68.10
N LEU A 928 36.07 -32.96 67.28
CA LEU A 928 36.18 -31.51 67.42
C LEU A 928 34.81 -30.85 67.22
N ALA A 929 34.03 -31.27 66.22
CA ALA A 929 32.70 -30.72 65.96
C ALA A 929 31.75 -30.88 67.16
N ILE A 930 31.71 -32.08 67.76
CA ILE A 930 30.93 -32.33 68.98
C ILE A 930 31.47 -31.47 70.15
N SER A 931 32.78 -31.39 70.33
CA SER A 931 33.36 -30.59 71.43
C SER A 931 33.08 -29.09 71.31
N ILE A 932 32.98 -28.56 70.08
CA ILE A 932 32.64 -27.16 69.82
C ILE A 932 31.15 -26.94 70.08
N ILE A 933 30.26 -27.76 69.53
CA ILE A 933 28.80 -27.53 69.65
C ILE A 933 28.30 -27.69 71.09
N GLU A 934 28.94 -28.53 71.92
CA GLU A 934 28.67 -28.62 73.37
C GLU A 934 29.06 -27.36 74.14
N ARG A 935 29.98 -26.55 73.59
CA ARG A 935 30.50 -25.32 74.19
C ARG A 935 29.88 -24.05 73.62
N VAL A 936 29.30 -24.12 72.42
CA VAL A 936 28.50 -23.03 71.83
C VAL A 936 27.27 -22.77 72.70
N HIS A 937 27.07 -21.52 73.09
CA HIS A 937 25.93 -21.08 73.90
C HIS A 937 24.77 -20.67 72.99
N PRO A 938 23.66 -21.45 72.92
CA PRO A 938 22.50 -21.09 72.10
C PRO A 938 21.67 -20.05 72.85
N VAL A 939 21.46 -18.89 72.20
CA VAL A 939 20.71 -17.77 72.77
C VAL A 939 19.43 -17.48 72.00
N CYS A 940 18.45 -16.90 72.70
CA CYS A 940 17.29 -16.26 72.09
C CYS A 940 17.39 -14.75 72.33
N PHE A 941 17.16 -13.95 71.29
CA PHE A 941 17.36 -12.49 71.36
C PHE A 941 16.38 -11.73 70.47
N ASN A 942 16.16 -10.47 70.83
CA ASN A 942 15.60 -9.47 69.93
C ASN A 942 16.74 -8.65 69.33
N PHE A 943 16.66 -8.32 68.04
CA PHE A 943 17.43 -7.17 67.56
C PHE A 943 16.99 -5.90 68.29
N LYS A 944 17.89 -4.92 68.43
CA LYS A 944 17.53 -3.62 69.00
C LYS A 944 16.58 -2.90 68.04
N ASP A 945 15.61 -2.17 68.60
CA ASP A 945 14.86 -1.17 67.87
C ASP A 945 15.84 -0.14 67.30
N TYR A 946 15.64 0.27 66.05
CA TYR A 946 16.46 1.29 65.41
C TYR A 946 15.59 2.36 64.77
N LYS A 947 16.17 3.53 64.58
CA LYS A 947 15.50 4.63 63.91
C LYS A 947 15.81 4.60 62.42
N ALA A 948 14.79 4.78 61.60
CA ALA A 948 14.90 4.87 60.16
C ALA A 948 14.17 6.12 59.66
N THR A 949 14.63 6.71 58.57
CA THR A 949 13.96 7.86 57.95
C THR A 949 12.95 7.36 56.93
N LYS A 950 11.70 7.83 57.02
CA LYS A 950 10.65 7.58 56.03
C LYS A 950 10.18 8.90 55.44
N LYS A 951 10.17 8.99 54.12
CA LYS A 951 9.56 10.13 53.42
C LYS A 951 8.04 10.07 53.57
N ILE A 952 7.47 11.16 54.09
CA ILE A 952 6.04 11.41 54.17
C ILE A 952 5.73 12.71 53.44
N GLN A 953 4.54 12.81 52.85
CA GLN A 953 4.12 14.01 52.15
C GLN A 953 3.57 15.02 53.16
N ASP A 954 4.02 16.27 53.06
CA ASP A 954 3.44 17.39 53.80
C ASP A 954 2.11 17.87 53.16
N GLU A 955 1.42 18.80 53.81
CA GLU A 955 0.13 19.34 53.34
C GLU A 955 0.24 20.11 52.00
N ALA A 956 1.46 20.42 51.53
CA ALA A 956 1.73 21.02 50.23
C ALA A 956 2.16 19.98 49.16
N GLY A 957 2.15 18.69 49.48
CA GLY A 957 2.50 17.62 48.56
C GLY A 957 4.00 17.36 48.40
N LYS A 958 4.86 18.00 49.21
CA LYS A 958 6.31 17.79 49.19
C LYS A 958 6.72 16.65 50.12
N PHE A 959 7.60 15.77 49.66
CA PHE A 959 8.14 14.70 50.50
C PHE A 959 9.18 15.26 51.47
N ILE A 960 8.89 15.14 52.76
CA ILE A 960 9.79 15.48 53.87
C ILE A 960 10.25 14.21 54.60
N ASP A 961 11.48 14.24 55.09
CA ASP A 961 12.09 13.15 55.84
C ASP A 961 11.58 13.14 57.30
N SER A 962 10.96 12.03 57.72
CA SER A 962 10.41 11.84 59.07
C SER A 962 11.02 10.62 59.74
N GLU A 963 11.44 10.78 60.99
CA GLU A 963 12.09 9.72 61.77
C GLU A 963 11.05 8.74 62.35
N ILE A 964 11.12 7.47 61.94
CA ILE A 964 10.29 6.38 62.46
C ILE A 964 11.13 5.39 63.27
N ILE A 965 10.53 4.76 64.28
CA ILE A 965 11.18 3.70 65.06
C ILE A 965 10.74 2.34 64.51
N VAL A 966 11.69 1.60 63.92
CA VAL A 966 11.50 0.24 63.44
C VAL A 966 11.78 -0.73 64.59
N LYS A 967 10.81 -1.62 64.87
CA LYS A 967 10.94 -2.63 65.92
C LYS A 967 11.87 -3.77 65.50
N GLY A 968 12.79 -4.15 66.39
CA GLY A 968 13.67 -5.29 66.16
C GLY A 968 12.93 -6.63 66.21
N LYS A 969 13.36 -7.59 65.39
CA LYS A 969 12.71 -8.92 65.29
C LYS A 969 13.23 -9.88 66.37
N TYR A 970 12.34 -10.74 66.88
CA TYR A 970 12.68 -11.82 67.82
C TYR A 970 13.20 -13.07 67.10
N HIS A 971 14.29 -13.64 67.60
CA HIS A 971 14.89 -14.88 67.15
C HIS A 971 14.96 -15.87 68.33
N ARG A 972 14.44 -17.09 68.12
CA ARG A 972 14.35 -18.14 69.16
C ARG A 972 15.61 -18.98 69.29
N PHE A 973 16.37 -19.09 68.20
CA PHE A 973 17.60 -19.85 68.12
C PHE A 973 18.62 -18.99 67.38
N GLY A 974 19.79 -18.82 67.98
CA GLY A 974 20.90 -18.05 67.43
C GLY A 974 22.11 -18.15 68.36
N VAL A 975 23.20 -17.54 67.95
CA VAL A 975 24.47 -17.50 68.69
C VAL A 975 25.01 -16.08 68.67
N ILE A 976 25.82 -15.72 69.67
CA ILE A 976 26.50 -14.42 69.70
C ILE A 976 27.81 -14.58 68.91
N ALA A 977 27.99 -13.78 67.86
CA ALA A 977 29.15 -13.91 66.96
C ALA A 977 30.49 -13.77 67.72
N GLN A 978 30.58 -12.85 68.69
CA GLN A 978 31.77 -12.70 69.54
C GLN A 978 32.08 -13.93 70.41
N GLU A 979 31.06 -14.70 70.81
CA GLU A 979 31.26 -15.93 71.59
C GLU A 979 31.63 -17.11 70.69
N LEU A 980 31.03 -17.19 69.49
CA LEU A 980 31.37 -18.20 68.48
C LEU A 980 32.81 -18.04 67.99
N GLU A 981 33.26 -16.81 67.73
CA GLU A 981 34.63 -16.48 67.29
C GLU A 981 35.70 -16.97 68.29
N MET A 982 35.39 -17.02 69.59
CA MET A 982 36.30 -17.57 70.61
C MET A 982 36.41 -19.10 70.61
N LEU A 983 35.47 -19.79 69.94
CA LEU A 983 35.39 -21.26 69.87
C LEU A 983 35.79 -21.79 68.48
N LEU A 984 35.43 -21.06 67.43
CA LEU A 984 35.68 -21.33 66.03
C LEU A 984 35.81 -19.98 65.28
N PRO A 985 36.99 -19.33 65.29
CA PRO A 985 37.23 -18.03 64.66
C PRO A 985 36.78 -17.95 63.20
N GLU A 986 36.96 -19.04 62.47
CA GLU A 986 36.69 -19.18 61.03
C GLU A 986 35.19 -19.10 60.71
N ALA A 987 34.31 -19.38 61.67
CA ALA A 987 32.86 -19.27 61.51
C ALA A 987 32.33 -17.84 61.70
N VAL A 988 33.19 -16.84 61.83
CA VAL A 988 32.81 -15.44 62.07
C VAL A 988 33.58 -14.48 61.17
N ASN A 989 32.86 -13.87 60.23
CA ASN A 989 33.37 -12.83 59.35
C ASN A 989 33.36 -11.47 60.09
N THR A 990 34.55 -10.89 60.27
CA THR A 990 34.78 -9.57 60.87
C THR A 990 35.23 -8.57 59.80
N THR A 991 34.77 -7.32 59.91
CA THR A 991 35.13 -6.19 59.03
C THR A 991 36.61 -5.79 59.16
N PRO A 992 37.22 -5.13 58.15
CA PRO A 992 38.61 -4.66 58.21
C PRO A 992 38.90 -3.64 59.32
N ASP A 993 37.89 -2.87 59.76
CA ASP A 993 37.97 -2.07 60.97
C ASP A 993 37.68 -2.97 62.19
N ASP A 994 38.67 -3.11 63.08
CA ASP A 994 38.73 -4.05 64.22
C ASP A 994 37.56 -3.96 65.24
N ASP A 995 36.73 -2.91 65.17
CA ASP A 995 35.60 -2.64 66.07
C ASP A 995 34.21 -2.72 65.40
N ALA A 996 34.12 -3.11 64.11
CA ALA A 996 32.86 -3.12 63.37
C ALA A 996 32.14 -4.50 63.33
N TYR A 997 30.90 -4.48 62.82
CA TYR A 997 29.90 -5.54 63.06
C TYR A 997 30.34 -6.94 62.57
N LYS A 998 30.46 -7.88 63.51
CA LYS A 998 30.71 -9.29 63.23
C LYS A 998 29.48 -10.01 62.68
N SER A 999 29.69 -10.91 61.73
CA SER A 999 28.65 -11.70 61.07
C SER A 999 29.04 -13.18 61.05
N ILE A 1000 28.05 -14.07 61.07
CA ILE A 1000 28.29 -15.52 61.14
C ILE A 1000 28.49 -16.05 59.72
N ASP A 1001 29.55 -16.84 59.48
CA ASP A 1001 29.68 -17.59 58.25
C ASP A 1001 28.74 -18.80 58.26
N LEU A 1002 27.79 -18.81 57.34
CA LEU A 1002 26.78 -19.86 57.25
C LEU A 1002 27.34 -21.14 56.60
N MET A 1003 28.42 -21.07 55.81
CA MET A 1003 29.07 -22.27 55.25
C MET A 1003 29.69 -23.09 56.37
N GLU A 1004 30.51 -22.43 57.19
CA GLU A 1004 31.25 -23.08 58.28
C GLU A 1004 30.30 -23.58 59.38
N MET A 1005 29.29 -22.78 59.74
CA MET A 1005 28.27 -23.20 60.71
C MET A 1005 27.40 -24.36 60.22
N ASN A 1006 27.02 -24.40 58.93
CA ASN A 1006 26.30 -25.55 58.39
C ASN A 1006 27.20 -26.79 58.32
N GLY A 1007 28.49 -26.63 58.00
CA GLY A 1007 29.49 -27.69 58.04
C GLY A 1007 29.62 -28.30 59.44
N LEU A 1008 29.78 -27.47 60.47
CA LEU A 1008 29.84 -27.88 61.87
C LEU A 1008 28.57 -28.64 62.30
N LEU A 1009 27.40 -28.09 62.00
CA LEU A 1009 26.11 -28.69 62.38
C LEU A 1009 25.84 -30.01 61.64
N LEU A 1010 26.20 -30.11 60.36
CA LEU A 1010 26.04 -31.33 59.57
C LEU A 1010 27.02 -32.42 60.04
N THR A 1011 28.28 -32.06 60.30
CA THR A 1011 29.29 -32.98 60.85
C THR A 1011 28.86 -33.50 62.22
N THR A 1012 28.36 -32.62 63.09
CA THR A 1012 27.76 -32.98 64.38
C THR A 1012 26.60 -33.97 64.19
N ALA A 1013 25.67 -33.68 63.27
CA ALA A 1013 24.51 -34.53 63.03
C ALA A 1013 24.91 -35.91 62.48
N HIS A 1014 25.89 -35.99 61.58
CA HIS A 1014 26.45 -37.25 61.09
C HIS A 1014 27.14 -38.05 62.19
N ALA A 1015 27.98 -37.41 63.02
CA ALA A 1015 28.65 -38.04 64.15
C ALA A 1015 27.63 -38.58 65.17
N GLN A 1016 26.60 -37.80 65.51
CA GLN A 1016 25.50 -38.26 66.36
C GLN A 1016 24.71 -39.43 65.72
N GLN A 1017 24.41 -39.37 64.42
CA GLN A 1017 23.73 -40.45 63.72
C GLN A 1017 24.56 -41.75 63.69
N LYS A 1018 25.87 -41.64 63.53
CA LYS A 1018 26.85 -42.74 63.59
C LYS A 1018 26.86 -43.38 64.97
N ILE A 1019 26.97 -42.59 66.04
CA ILE A 1019 26.84 -43.05 67.43
C ILE A 1019 25.50 -43.77 67.66
N ILE A 1020 24.38 -43.18 67.21
CA ILE A 1020 23.04 -43.80 67.33
C ILE A 1020 22.95 -45.12 66.56
N LYS A 1021 23.56 -45.22 65.38
CA LYS A 1021 23.59 -46.43 64.56
C LYS A 1021 24.43 -47.52 65.22
N ASP A 1022 25.59 -47.18 65.78
CA ASP A 1022 26.46 -48.12 66.49
C ASP A 1022 25.80 -48.62 67.77
N MET A 1023 25.16 -47.73 68.56
CA MET A 1023 24.31 -48.12 69.70
C MET A 1023 23.16 -49.03 69.27
N SER A 1024 22.53 -48.77 68.12
CA SER A 1024 21.45 -49.61 67.59
C SER A 1024 21.95 -50.98 67.14
N SER A 1025 23.16 -51.05 66.58
CA SER A 1025 23.80 -52.31 66.19
C SER A 1025 24.20 -53.14 67.41
N GLN A 1026 24.76 -52.50 68.45
CA GLN A 1026 25.06 -53.14 69.73
C GLN A 1026 23.77 -53.68 70.39
N LEU A 1027 22.69 -52.90 70.37
CA LEU A 1027 21.38 -53.32 70.88
C LEU A 1027 20.81 -54.52 70.12
N GLU A 1028 20.99 -54.61 68.80
CA GLU A 1028 20.49 -55.74 68.01
C GLU A 1028 21.35 -57.01 68.24
N ASP A 1029 22.67 -56.86 68.37
CA ASP A 1029 23.59 -57.92 68.82
C ASP A 1029 23.20 -58.45 70.21
N GLU A 1030 22.82 -57.56 71.15
CA GLU A 1030 22.31 -57.97 72.46
C GLU A 1030 20.96 -58.69 72.36
N LYS A 1031 20.01 -58.21 71.56
CA LYS A 1031 18.75 -58.93 71.31
C LYS A 1031 19.00 -60.32 70.72
N GLN A 1032 19.97 -60.45 69.81
CA GLN A 1032 20.29 -61.72 69.17
C GLN A 1032 20.95 -62.70 70.15
N LYS A 1033 21.83 -62.21 71.05
CA LYS A 1033 22.33 -62.97 72.21
C LYS A 1033 21.17 -63.40 73.13
N ILE A 1034 20.28 -62.48 73.52
CA ILE A 1034 19.11 -62.77 74.37
C ILE A 1034 18.20 -63.82 73.71
N LYS A 1035 17.97 -63.73 72.39
CA LYS A 1035 17.20 -64.72 71.64
C LYS A 1035 17.85 -66.10 71.68
N SER A 1036 19.16 -66.20 71.45
CA SER A 1036 19.88 -67.49 71.58
C SER A 1036 19.83 -68.08 72.99
N LEU A 1037 19.76 -67.23 74.02
CA LEU A 1037 19.54 -67.59 75.42
C LEU A 1037 18.12 -68.11 75.71
N ILE A 1038 17.11 -67.52 75.07
CA ILE A 1038 15.70 -67.96 75.15
C ILE A 1038 15.50 -69.28 74.40
N ASP A 1039 16.11 -69.43 73.22
CA ASP A 1039 16.06 -70.67 72.44
C ASP A 1039 16.75 -71.81 73.22
N ALA A 1040 17.89 -71.55 73.87
CA ALA A 1040 18.55 -72.52 74.76
C ALA A 1040 17.70 -72.93 75.98
N LEU A 1041 16.88 -72.02 76.51
CA LEU A 1041 15.92 -72.27 77.59
C LEU A 1041 14.77 -73.20 77.16
N GLY A 1042 14.36 -73.15 75.89
CA GLY A 1042 13.26 -73.95 75.36
C GLY A 1042 13.58 -75.44 75.13
N TYR A 1043 14.86 -75.83 75.17
CA TYR A 1043 15.33 -77.22 75.00
C TYR A 1043 15.68 -77.93 76.31
N LEU A 1044 15.42 -77.32 77.48
CA LEU A 1044 15.65 -77.91 78.80
C LEU A 1044 14.36 -78.56 79.36
N GLU A 1045 14.48 -79.79 79.87
CA GLU A 1045 13.39 -80.48 80.57
C GLU A 1045 12.98 -79.71 81.85
N ASP A 1046 11.70 -79.82 82.26
CA ASP A 1046 11.06 -78.96 83.27
C ASP A 1046 11.82 -78.79 84.60
N GLY A 1047 12.65 -79.76 85.00
CA GLY A 1047 13.46 -79.70 86.22
C GLY A 1047 14.62 -78.69 86.18
N ASP A 1048 15.23 -78.46 85.02
CA ASP A 1048 16.41 -77.59 84.89
C ASP A 1048 16.05 -76.11 84.66
N GLN A 1049 14.81 -75.81 84.27
CA GLN A 1049 14.36 -74.44 84.02
C GLN A 1049 14.37 -73.57 85.30
N ASP A 1050 14.08 -74.15 86.47
CA ASP A 1050 14.13 -73.42 87.75
C ASP A 1050 15.57 -73.25 88.29
N SER A 1051 16.50 -74.13 87.90
CA SER A 1051 17.94 -73.92 88.12
C SER A 1051 18.44 -72.73 87.31
N PHE A 1052 18.06 -72.66 86.03
CA PHE A 1052 18.44 -71.59 85.11
C PHE A 1052 17.85 -70.22 85.51
N LYS A 1053 16.58 -70.16 85.94
CA LYS A 1053 15.96 -68.91 86.47
C LYS A 1053 16.72 -68.33 87.66
N ASN A 1054 17.20 -69.18 88.56
CA ASN A 1054 17.99 -68.73 89.72
C ASN A 1054 19.36 -68.17 89.30
N GLN A 1055 20.03 -68.77 88.31
CA GLN A 1055 21.28 -68.24 87.76
C GLN A 1055 21.08 -66.92 87.01
N LEU A 1056 20.01 -66.78 86.21
CA LEU A 1056 19.69 -65.56 85.48
C LEU A 1056 19.36 -64.38 86.42
N THR A 1057 18.79 -64.66 87.60
CA THR A 1057 18.52 -63.65 88.63
C THR A 1057 19.82 -63.14 89.27
N GLY A 1058 20.87 -63.95 89.33
CA GLY A 1058 22.19 -63.55 89.85
C GLY A 1058 23.01 -62.66 88.91
N LEU A 1059 22.77 -62.74 87.59
CA LEU A 1059 23.51 -61.96 86.58
C LEU A 1059 23.02 -60.51 86.42
N ARG A 1060 21.87 -60.15 87.01
CA ARG A 1060 21.34 -58.77 87.02
C ARG A 1060 22.09 -57.78 87.91
N GLY A 1061 23.18 -58.21 88.56
CA GLY A 1061 23.90 -57.45 89.59
C GLY A 1061 25.25 -56.84 89.19
N GLY A 1062 25.66 -56.92 87.91
CA GLY A 1062 26.90 -56.33 87.43
C GLY A 1062 26.75 -55.75 86.02
N HIS A 1063 27.28 -54.54 85.82
CA HIS A 1063 27.11 -53.68 84.64
C HIS A 1063 25.74 -52.97 84.55
N ILE A 1064 25.68 -51.85 85.30
CA ILE A 1064 25.16 -50.58 84.79
C ILE A 1064 26.37 -49.83 84.23
#